data_AF-A0A3M1FLE3-F1
#
_entry.id   AF-A0A3M1FLE3-F1
#
_cell.length_a   1.000
_cell.length_b   1.000
_cell.length_c   1.000
_cell.angle_alpha   90.00
_cell.angle_beta   90.00
_cell.angle_gamma   90.00
#
_symmetry.space_group_name_H-M   'P 1'
#
loop_
_entity.id
_entity.type
_entity.pdbx_description
1 polymer ?
#
loop_
_entity_poly.entity_id
_entity_poly.type
_entity_poly.pdbx_seq_one_letter_code
_entity_poly.pdbx_strand_id
1 'polypeptide(L)'
;MPIDRSPDQGPNENINPVPHLSRISGPSRARDTVYKQIVEGALEGGVLEGLQDPVLLKAVEREMLSGTHGKVLLKSFSLEGLKKYRLFLAAWHLALKNSGVPLNFADTTTFGKKTVWISGVPYHFTTVQTLSPQERKILMQRVSKYVPQRDSKYYEKMGLNLDQCPLCNNLSQTVDAQQDKALDRSNAFGVMETDEGAFVFLVNKFPYLIGDSLVLRLSHNNLLNSATADAKERLPSVSKTMLEVVFAISDKFSLAAQKNHPKDGETVLNHTHFKLAPEENPCFDNMMSMIKKLEEVNPLSDGLSVSRAPNCPFDMIVLSSNNRSLLATAASLVLEEMEKEGEVFTLAYAKGHLFILPRRKELYKDEAINTGSGVNLLAYANSDHLKDILRTTPLMGEFNWSPFLNVLPADTNYRLELTASSYAKFKEASRKVFEKYIPLSYPQDRVRLGYGEMLEDVEPPLPDFVKRVFESCKGVQDLRNDEGHAETVTYFTNELARVLNLPEREREIALLAAVLHDTGYSEIDDISAKFADLTKRQSSGDPLYDQLNQEIRIAHQEGSKRVAENKLKGYEHLEEVVRIVSHHDTRDGGYEPSLAEWCMRDADLIARVSYVSARAAKARQPERYKDLSELLEKLEREIRVGDVYGLHFLESLQIARIELANTALILSEESNTPLPKWFKEEYKKELEFLAGRSDLS
;
A
#
# COMPACT_ATOMS: atom_id res chain seq x y z
N MET A 1 44.15 -43.28 53.08
CA MET A 1 44.91 -43.50 51.83
C MET A 1 44.44 -44.83 51.22
N PRO A 2 44.32 -45.01 49.90
CA PRO A 2 43.84 -44.08 48.86
C PRO A 2 42.89 -44.71 47.79
N ILE A 3 42.11 -43.84 47.12
CA ILE A 3 41.87 -43.72 45.64
C ILE A 3 40.90 -44.67 44.86
N ASP A 4 39.89 -43.98 44.28
CA ASP A 4 39.26 -44.01 42.93
C ASP A 4 38.15 -44.97 42.43
N ARG A 5 37.21 -44.25 41.76
CA ARG A 5 36.41 -44.51 40.54
C ARG A 5 35.00 -45.10 40.63
N SER A 6 34.06 -44.15 40.59
CA SER A 6 32.70 -44.09 40.00
C SER A 6 32.63 -44.59 38.53
N PRO A 7 31.45 -44.73 37.84
CA PRO A 7 30.20 -43.95 38.05
C PRO A 7 28.83 -44.64 37.78
N ASP A 8 27.78 -43.83 38.06
CA ASP A 8 26.46 -43.75 37.39
C ASP A 8 25.51 -44.94 37.36
N GLN A 9 24.42 -44.84 38.15
CA GLN A 9 23.04 -45.04 37.67
C GLN A 9 22.09 -44.06 38.39
N GLY A 10 21.49 -43.14 37.62
CA GLY A 10 20.52 -42.16 38.11
C GLY A 10 19.13 -42.76 38.39
N PRO A 11 18.24 -42.00 39.06
CA PRO A 11 16.88 -42.45 39.31
C PRO A 11 16.02 -42.28 38.05
N ASN A 12 15.39 -43.37 37.62
CA ASN A 12 14.34 -43.42 36.61
C ASN A 12 13.16 -42.52 37.01
N GLU A 13 13.02 -41.37 36.35
CA GLU A 13 11.77 -40.60 36.35
C GLU A 13 10.79 -41.24 35.37
N ASN A 14 9.75 -41.86 35.92
CA ASN A 14 8.53 -42.22 35.21
C ASN A 14 7.83 -40.93 34.75
N ILE A 15 8.16 -40.47 33.54
CA ILE A 15 7.35 -39.50 32.81
C ILE A 15 6.10 -40.24 32.33
N ASN A 16 5.00 -40.08 33.06
CA ASN A 16 3.68 -40.47 32.59
C ASN A 16 3.38 -39.74 31.27
N PRO A 17 2.98 -40.43 30.19
CA PRO A 17 2.56 -39.76 28.98
C PRO A 17 1.32 -38.92 29.29
N VAL A 18 1.34 -37.67 28.81
CA VAL A 18 0.17 -36.78 28.74
C VAL A 18 -0.98 -37.58 28.13
N PRO A 19 -2.21 -37.50 28.66
CA PRO A 19 -3.35 -38.19 28.05
C PRO A 19 -3.51 -37.67 26.63
N HIS A 20 -3.17 -38.51 25.66
CA HIS A 20 -3.50 -38.28 24.27
C HIS A 20 -5.02 -38.08 24.17
N LEU A 21 -5.44 -36.86 23.83
CA LEU A 21 -6.73 -36.65 23.17
C LEU A 21 -6.79 -37.66 22.02
N SER A 22 -7.73 -38.58 22.13
CA SER A 22 -7.88 -39.72 21.24
C SER A 22 -7.86 -39.27 19.78
N ARG A 23 -6.92 -39.84 19.02
CA ARG A 23 -6.76 -39.69 17.56
C ARG A 23 -8.12 -39.78 16.85
N ILE A 24 -8.63 -38.64 16.43
CA ILE A 24 -9.50 -38.57 15.25
C ILE A 24 -8.58 -38.84 14.07
N SER A 25 -8.85 -39.93 13.36
CA SER A 25 -8.14 -40.31 12.14
C SER A 25 -8.29 -39.20 11.11
N GLY A 26 -7.25 -38.38 10.95
CA GLY A 26 -7.15 -37.39 9.89
C GLY A 26 -7.12 -38.07 8.52
N PRO A 27 -7.80 -37.52 7.50
CA PRO A 27 -7.59 -37.97 6.14
C PRO A 27 -6.21 -37.50 5.67
N SER A 28 -5.40 -38.45 5.21
CA SER A 28 -4.26 -38.14 4.36
C SER A 28 -4.78 -37.64 3.00
N ARG A 29 -4.45 -36.39 2.64
CA ARG A 29 -4.39 -35.91 1.25
C ARG A 29 -3.70 -34.56 1.21
N ALA A 30 -2.47 -34.57 0.70
CA ALA A 30 -1.80 -33.36 0.24
C ALA A 30 -2.68 -32.69 -0.85
N ARG A 31 -3.24 -31.49 -0.56
CA ARG A 31 -3.60 -30.39 -1.50
C ARG A 31 -4.58 -29.33 -0.95
N ASP A 32 -5.17 -29.47 0.24
CA ASP A 32 -6.13 -28.48 0.75
C ASP A 32 -5.49 -27.53 1.78
N THR A 33 -5.39 -26.23 1.44
CA THR A 33 -4.90 -25.15 2.33
C THR A 33 -5.75 -25.00 3.60
N VAL A 34 -5.21 -24.45 4.69
CA VAL A 34 -5.98 -24.21 5.94
C VAL A 34 -7.20 -23.34 5.67
N TYR A 35 -7.05 -22.34 4.78
CA TYR A 35 -8.17 -21.52 4.33
C TYR A 35 -9.36 -22.35 3.81
N LYS A 36 -9.09 -23.23 2.84
CA LYS A 36 -10.11 -24.08 2.21
C LYS A 36 -10.77 -25.01 3.21
N GLN A 37 -9.99 -25.63 4.09
CA GLN A 37 -10.49 -26.54 5.13
C GLN A 37 -11.51 -25.83 6.05
N ILE A 38 -11.23 -24.59 6.45
CA ILE A 38 -12.11 -23.82 7.34
C ILE A 38 -13.35 -23.30 6.60
N VAL A 39 -13.20 -22.82 5.37
CA VAL A 39 -14.34 -22.31 4.57
C VAL A 39 -15.35 -23.44 4.29
N GLU A 40 -14.87 -24.62 3.91
CA GLU A 40 -15.71 -25.76 3.53
C GLU A 40 -16.17 -26.62 4.72
N GLY A 41 -15.39 -26.69 5.80
CA GLY A 41 -15.68 -27.53 6.98
C GLY A 41 -16.70 -26.92 7.94
N ALA A 42 -17.20 -27.69 8.90
CA ALA A 42 -17.91 -27.12 10.06
C ALA A 42 -16.90 -26.61 11.10
N LEU A 43 -17.28 -25.60 11.89
CA LEU A 43 -16.51 -25.23 13.08
C LEU A 43 -17.01 -26.07 14.26
N GLU A 44 -16.15 -26.89 14.82
CA GLU A 44 -16.47 -27.84 15.90
C GLU A 44 -16.20 -27.23 17.28
N GLY A 45 -16.82 -27.81 18.31
CA GLY A 45 -16.50 -27.57 19.71
C GLY A 45 -16.86 -26.16 20.19
N GLY A 46 -17.94 -25.57 19.67
CA GLY A 46 -18.38 -24.23 20.03
C GLY A 46 -19.87 -23.99 19.80
N VAL A 47 -20.32 -22.75 20.01
CA VAL A 47 -21.74 -22.41 19.93
C VAL A 47 -22.33 -22.56 18.51
N LEU A 48 -21.52 -22.42 17.46
CA LEU A 48 -21.99 -22.59 16.08
C LEU A 48 -22.40 -24.02 15.77
N GLU A 49 -21.73 -25.01 16.36
CA GLU A 49 -22.10 -26.42 16.24
C GLU A 49 -23.46 -26.68 16.89
N GLY A 50 -23.66 -26.19 18.12
CA GLY A 50 -24.94 -26.36 18.82
C GLY A 50 -26.12 -25.66 18.14
N LEU A 51 -25.88 -24.51 17.50
CA LEU A 51 -26.91 -23.74 16.77
C LEU A 51 -27.28 -24.33 15.40
N GLN A 52 -26.68 -25.46 15.01
CA GLN A 52 -27.21 -26.27 13.91
C GLN A 52 -28.58 -26.86 14.25
N ASP A 53 -28.94 -26.99 15.55
CA ASP A 53 -30.30 -27.28 15.98
C ASP A 53 -31.24 -26.09 15.71
N PRO A 54 -32.22 -26.23 14.78
CA PRO A 54 -33.14 -25.15 14.45
C PRO A 54 -34.03 -24.70 15.62
N VAL A 55 -34.29 -25.57 16.60
CA VAL A 55 -35.09 -25.24 17.78
C VAL A 55 -34.32 -24.30 18.69
N LEU A 56 -33.07 -24.65 18.99
CA LEU A 56 -32.18 -23.80 19.79
C LEU A 56 -31.93 -22.46 19.10
N LEU A 57 -31.64 -22.46 17.80
CA LEU A 57 -31.42 -21.23 17.04
C LEU A 57 -32.62 -20.28 17.14
N LYS A 58 -33.85 -20.77 16.94
CA LYS A 58 -35.06 -19.96 17.07
C LYS A 58 -35.27 -19.42 18.50
N ALA A 59 -34.90 -20.20 19.52
CA ALA A 59 -35.01 -19.77 20.91
C ALA A 59 -34.04 -18.62 21.20
N VAL A 60 -32.77 -18.75 20.78
CA VAL A 60 -31.74 -17.71 20.93
C VAL A 60 -32.11 -16.45 20.14
N GLU A 61 -32.63 -16.59 18.92
CA GLU A 61 -33.08 -15.45 18.12
C GLU A 61 -34.21 -14.67 18.78
N ARG A 62 -35.17 -15.38 19.37
CA ARG A 62 -36.28 -14.74 20.09
C ARG A 62 -35.76 -13.93 21.28
N GLU A 63 -34.78 -14.47 22.02
CA GLU A 63 -34.14 -13.77 23.13
C GLU A 63 -33.37 -12.54 22.63
N MET A 64 -32.50 -12.73 21.62
CA MET A 64 -31.68 -11.70 21.00
C MET A 64 -32.51 -10.52 20.47
N LEU A 65 -33.64 -10.81 19.81
CA LEU A 65 -34.52 -9.80 19.22
C LEU A 65 -35.49 -9.17 20.24
N SER A 66 -35.44 -9.56 21.51
CA SER A 66 -36.29 -9.01 22.56
C SER A 66 -35.70 -7.75 23.22
N GLY A 67 -36.57 -6.93 23.82
CA GLY A 67 -36.17 -5.82 24.68
C GLY A 67 -35.41 -4.69 23.99
N THR A 68 -34.48 -4.06 24.70
CA THR A 68 -33.66 -2.94 24.21
C THR A 68 -32.63 -3.41 23.18
N HIS A 69 -32.00 -4.57 23.41
CA HIS A 69 -30.99 -5.11 22.50
C HIS A 69 -31.56 -5.37 21.10
N GLY A 70 -32.74 -5.99 21.00
CA GLY A 70 -33.42 -6.19 19.72
C GLY A 70 -33.69 -4.89 18.95
N LYS A 71 -34.05 -3.81 19.66
CA LYS A 71 -34.23 -2.48 19.03
C LYS A 71 -32.91 -1.91 18.50
N VAL A 72 -31.81 -2.10 19.24
CA VAL A 72 -30.49 -1.65 18.79
C VAL A 72 -30.03 -2.48 17.59
N LEU A 73 -30.21 -3.80 17.61
CA LEU A 73 -29.91 -4.67 16.46
C LEU A 73 -30.65 -4.24 15.19
N LEU A 74 -31.97 -4.01 15.28
CA LEU A 74 -32.81 -3.56 14.17
C LEU A 74 -32.44 -2.14 13.67
N LYS A 75 -31.76 -1.34 14.49
CA LYS A 75 -31.23 -0.03 14.11
C LYS A 75 -29.84 -0.15 13.47
N SER A 76 -29.02 -1.07 13.94
CA SER A 76 -27.63 -1.25 13.52
C SER A 76 -27.48 -2.07 12.24
N PHE A 77 -28.45 -2.93 11.94
CA PHE A 77 -28.42 -3.81 10.76
C PHE A 77 -29.67 -3.63 9.91
N SER A 78 -29.50 -3.70 8.60
CA SER A 78 -30.62 -3.83 7.68
C SER A 78 -31.31 -5.18 7.87
N LEU A 79 -32.55 -5.32 7.38
CA LEU A 79 -33.24 -6.62 7.43
C LEU A 79 -32.45 -7.70 6.67
N GLU A 80 -31.80 -7.35 5.57
CA GLU A 80 -30.97 -8.27 4.80
C GLU A 80 -29.67 -8.61 5.53
N GLY A 81 -29.05 -7.62 6.18
CA GLY A 81 -27.92 -7.82 7.08
C GLY A 81 -28.25 -8.79 8.21
N LEU A 82 -29.39 -8.61 8.87
CA LEU A 82 -29.85 -9.53 9.92
C LEU A 82 -30.04 -10.96 9.41
N LYS A 83 -30.49 -11.15 8.17
CA LYS A 83 -30.57 -12.48 7.55
C LYS A 83 -29.18 -13.03 7.23
N LYS A 84 -28.32 -12.22 6.62
CA LYS A 84 -26.94 -12.55 6.25
C LYS A 84 -26.13 -13.01 7.47
N TYR A 85 -26.25 -12.29 8.58
CA TYR A 85 -25.54 -12.57 9.83
C TYR A 85 -26.34 -13.38 10.85
N ARG A 86 -27.50 -13.92 10.47
CA ARG A 86 -28.46 -14.56 11.38
C ARG A 86 -27.81 -15.56 12.34
N LEU A 87 -27.13 -16.56 11.78
CA LEU A 87 -26.47 -17.60 12.58
C LEU A 87 -25.33 -17.04 13.42
N PHE A 88 -24.52 -16.14 12.85
CA PHE A 88 -23.39 -15.54 13.54
C PHE A 88 -23.82 -14.65 14.73
N LEU A 89 -24.84 -13.80 14.56
CA LEU A 89 -25.34 -12.93 15.62
C LEU A 89 -26.00 -13.73 16.75
N ALA A 90 -26.74 -14.79 16.42
CA ALA A 90 -27.28 -15.71 17.44
C ALA A 90 -26.16 -16.40 18.23
N ALA A 91 -25.11 -16.87 17.54
CA ALA A 91 -23.92 -17.43 18.17
C ALA A 91 -23.21 -16.40 19.07
N TRP A 92 -23.06 -15.16 18.60
CA TRP A 92 -22.40 -14.10 19.34
C TRP A 92 -23.18 -13.75 20.61
N HIS A 93 -24.49 -13.62 20.50
CA HIS A 93 -25.38 -13.36 21.63
C HIS A 93 -25.27 -14.48 22.69
N LEU A 94 -25.34 -15.75 22.26
CA LEU A 94 -25.24 -16.89 23.16
C LEU A 94 -23.88 -16.98 23.84
N ALA A 95 -22.78 -16.84 23.09
CA ALA A 95 -21.42 -16.88 23.63
C ALA A 95 -21.14 -15.74 24.62
N LEU A 96 -21.66 -14.53 24.34
CA LEU A 96 -21.51 -13.37 25.23
C LEU A 96 -22.29 -13.58 26.54
N LYS A 97 -23.51 -14.11 26.45
CA LYS A 97 -24.34 -14.50 27.59
C LYS A 97 -23.64 -15.56 28.45
N ASN A 98 -23.11 -16.60 27.83
CA ASN A 98 -22.36 -17.66 28.51
C ASN A 98 -21.08 -17.14 29.18
N SER A 99 -20.52 -16.03 28.68
CA SER A 99 -19.37 -15.33 29.30
C SER A 99 -19.75 -14.45 30.50
N GLY A 100 -21.05 -14.34 30.83
CA GLY A 100 -21.58 -13.50 31.90
C GLY A 100 -21.46 -12.00 31.62
N VAL A 101 -21.38 -11.61 30.34
CA VAL A 101 -21.17 -10.21 29.94
C VAL A 101 -22.49 -9.55 29.58
N PRO A 102 -22.78 -8.34 30.13
CA PRO A 102 -23.93 -7.55 29.70
C PRO A 102 -23.83 -7.06 28.25
N LEU A 103 -24.96 -7.07 27.52
CA LEU A 103 -25.05 -6.58 26.12
C LEU A 103 -24.81 -5.06 26.00
N ASN A 104 -24.96 -4.31 27.10
CA ASN A 104 -24.83 -2.86 27.09
C ASN A 104 -23.42 -2.34 26.74
N PHE A 105 -22.39 -3.19 26.72
CA PHE A 105 -21.07 -2.82 26.20
C PHE A 105 -21.09 -2.44 24.71
N ALA A 106 -21.89 -3.16 23.91
CA ALA A 106 -22.03 -2.94 22.47
C ALA A 106 -23.24 -2.04 22.15
N ASP A 107 -24.35 -2.20 22.90
CA ASP A 107 -25.61 -1.50 22.59
C ASP A 107 -25.53 0.03 22.75
N THR A 108 -24.54 0.53 23.49
CA THR A 108 -24.33 1.97 23.71
C THR A 108 -23.47 2.62 22.62
N THR A 109 -22.87 1.84 21.73
CA THR A 109 -21.98 2.39 20.70
C THR A 109 -22.82 3.07 19.63
N THR A 110 -22.45 4.31 19.34
CA THR A 110 -23.07 5.11 18.29
C THR A 110 -22.02 5.63 17.32
N PHE A 111 -22.46 5.90 16.09
CA PHE A 111 -21.60 6.32 14.99
C PHE A 111 -22.05 7.67 14.46
N GLY A 112 -21.06 8.49 14.11
CA GLY A 112 -21.25 9.74 13.38
C GLY A 112 -20.25 9.82 12.23
N LYS A 113 -20.40 10.83 11.38
CA LYS A 113 -19.45 11.13 10.31
C LYS A 113 -18.91 12.54 10.51
N LYS A 114 -17.60 12.73 10.34
CA LYS A 114 -16.96 14.04 10.40
C LYS A 114 -15.98 14.21 9.25
N THR A 115 -16.06 15.36 8.59
CA THR A 115 -15.06 15.74 7.59
C THR A 115 -13.81 16.29 8.29
N VAL A 116 -12.65 15.76 7.93
CA VAL A 116 -11.32 16.18 8.38
C VAL A 116 -10.56 16.66 7.16
N TRP A 117 -9.99 17.85 7.24
CA TRP A 117 -9.22 18.45 6.16
C TRP A 117 -7.74 18.21 6.38
N ILE A 118 -7.07 17.56 5.42
CA ILE A 118 -5.64 17.22 5.49
C ILE A 118 -5.01 17.68 4.18
N SER A 119 -4.02 18.57 4.26
CA SER A 119 -3.36 19.18 3.10
C SER A 119 -4.34 19.77 2.08
N GLY A 120 -5.39 20.44 2.56
CA GLY A 120 -6.43 21.03 1.71
C GLY A 120 -7.46 20.04 1.13
N VAL A 121 -7.31 18.73 1.35
CA VAL A 121 -8.23 17.71 0.85
C VAL A 121 -9.18 17.23 1.96
N PRO A 122 -10.51 17.14 1.70
CA PRO A 122 -11.47 16.65 2.67
C PRO A 122 -11.54 15.11 2.70
N TYR A 123 -11.46 14.55 3.90
CA TYR A 123 -11.62 13.11 4.17
C TYR A 123 -12.74 12.87 5.18
N HIS A 124 -13.57 11.85 4.95
CA HIS A 124 -14.70 11.53 5.83
C HIS A 124 -14.33 10.45 6.83
N PHE A 125 -14.21 10.84 8.09
CA PHE A 125 -13.93 9.93 9.19
C PHE A 125 -15.22 9.50 9.89
N THR A 126 -15.27 8.25 10.35
CA THR A 126 -16.33 7.76 11.23
C THR A 126 -15.98 8.05 12.68
N THR A 127 -16.84 8.78 13.37
CA THR A 127 -16.70 9.01 14.81
C THR A 127 -17.38 7.89 15.57
N VAL A 128 -16.64 7.20 16.43
CA VAL A 128 -17.16 6.09 17.25
C VAL A 128 -17.33 6.58 18.68
N GLN A 129 -18.57 6.76 19.12
CA GLN A 129 -18.88 7.14 20.49
C GLN A 129 -19.28 5.89 21.26
N THR A 130 -18.52 5.58 22.31
CA THR A 130 -18.81 4.46 23.22
C THR A 130 -18.86 4.98 24.65
N LEU A 131 -19.20 4.11 25.60
CA LEU A 131 -19.03 4.41 27.03
C LEU A 131 -17.65 4.97 27.31
N SER A 132 -17.58 5.95 28.21
CA SER A 132 -16.30 6.52 28.63
C SER A 132 -15.38 5.42 29.19
N PRO A 133 -14.05 5.59 29.14
CA PRO A 133 -13.12 4.62 29.71
C PRO A 133 -13.43 4.27 31.17
N GLN A 134 -13.89 5.25 31.96
CA GLN A 134 -14.27 5.06 33.36
C GLN A 134 -15.55 4.22 33.51
N GLU A 135 -16.59 4.49 32.70
CA GLU A 135 -17.82 3.69 32.71
C GLU A 135 -17.56 2.26 32.26
N ARG A 136 -16.76 2.07 31.19
CA ARG A 136 -16.34 0.73 30.74
C ARG A 136 -15.61 0.00 31.86
N LYS A 137 -14.66 0.65 32.54
CA LYS A 137 -13.93 0.07 33.68
C LYS A 137 -14.87 -0.38 34.81
N ILE A 138 -15.86 0.44 35.16
CA ILE A 138 -16.86 0.10 36.19
C ILE A 138 -17.70 -1.12 35.76
N LEU A 139 -18.13 -1.18 34.49
CA LEU A 139 -18.87 -2.33 33.99
C LEU A 139 -18.00 -3.59 33.94
N MET A 140 -16.74 -3.48 33.51
CA MET A 140 -15.79 -4.60 33.46
C MET A 140 -15.56 -5.21 34.84
N GLN A 141 -15.49 -4.39 35.90
CA GLN A 141 -15.34 -4.85 37.28
C GLN A 141 -16.55 -5.63 37.81
N ARG A 142 -17.74 -5.46 37.22
CA ARG A 142 -18.95 -6.20 37.59
C ARG A 142 -19.05 -7.56 36.91
N VAL A 143 -18.27 -7.79 35.85
CA VAL A 143 -18.27 -9.07 35.15
C VAL A 143 -17.42 -10.06 35.93
N SER A 144 -18.05 -11.13 36.42
CA SER A 144 -17.34 -12.21 37.11
C SER A 144 -16.27 -12.82 36.20
N LYS A 145 -15.08 -13.03 36.77
CA LYS A 145 -14.06 -13.87 36.11
C LYS A 145 -14.58 -15.30 36.03
N TYR A 146 -14.24 -15.98 34.94
CA TYR A 146 -14.55 -17.40 34.85
C TYR A 146 -13.69 -18.15 35.87
N VAL A 147 -14.30 -19.10 36.59
CA VAL A 147 -13.60 -19.97 37.54
C VAL A 147 -13.28 -21.27 36.81
N PRO A 148 -12.00 -21.54 36.49
CA PRO A 148 -11.61 -22.77 35.82
C PRO A 148 -12.00 -24.01 36.63
N GLN A 149 -12.48 -25.06 35.96
CA GLN A 149 -12.94 -26.29 36.64
C GLN A 149 -11.80 -27.23 37.07
N ARG A 150 -10.58 -26.92 36.65
CA ARG A 150 -9.37 -27.73 36.84
C ARG A 150 -8.29 -26.87 37.47
N ASP A 151 -7.24 -27.49 38.00
CA ASP A 151 -6.11 -26.75 38.57
C ASP A 151 -5.32 -25.98 37.51
N SER A 152 -4.53 -24.97 37.92
CA SER A 152 -3.75 -24.15 36.97
C SER A 152 -2.77 -24.96 36.14
N LYS A 153 -2.18 -26.02 36.74
CA LYS A 153 -1.19 -26.89 36.08
C LYS A 153 -1.79 -27.63 34.89
N TYR A 154 -3.08 -27.95 34.94
CA TYR A 154 -3.79 -28.51 33.80
C TYR A 154 -3.72 -27.59 32.58
N TYR A 155 -4.02 -26.30 32.77
CA TYR A 155 -4.04 -25.31 31.69
C TYR A 155 -2.63 -24.88 31.25
N GLU A 156 -1.68 -24.81 32.18
CA GLU A 156 -0.27 -24.54 31.88
C GLU A 156 0.30 -25.58 30.90
N LYS A 157 -0.09 -26.86 31.02
CA LYS A 157 0.29 -27.92 30.06
C LYS A 157 -0.27 -27.69 28.65
N MET A 158 -1.37 -26.94 28.53
CA MET A 158 -1.95 -26.52 27.25
C MET A 158 -1.35 -25.18 26.77
N GLY A 159 -0.35 -24.65 27.47
CA GLY A 159 0.30 -23.39 27.17
C GLY A 159 -0.52 -22.17 27.59
N LEU A 160 -1.48 -22.28 28.52
CA LEU A 160 -2.25 -21.14 29.01
C LEU A 160 -1.63 -20.54 30.27
N ASN A 161 -1.67 -19.20 30.38
CA ASN A 161 -1.21 -18.46 31.56
C ASN A 161 -2.38 -17.68 32.17
N LEU A 162 -3.12 -18.33 33.08
CA LEU A 162 -4.37 -17.80 33.62
C LEU A 162 -4.17 -16.58 34.53
N ASP A 163 -2.99 -16.47 35.16
CA ASP A 163 -2.70 -15.42 36.13
C ASP A 163 -2.31 -14.09 35.46
N GLN A 164 -1.62 -14.18 34.32
CA GLN A 164 -1.06 -12.99 33.64
C GLN A 164 -1.83 -12.60 32.37
N CYS A 165 -2.55 -13.54 31.74
CA CYS A 165 -3.25 -13.26 30.50
C CYS A 165 -4.78 -13.34 30.66
N PRO A 166 -5.51 -12.21 30.50
CA PRO A 166 -6.97 -12.22 30.60
C PRO A 166 -7.64 -13.05 29.48
N LEU A 167 -6.99 -13.18 28.31
CA LEU A 167 -7.50 -14.04 27.24
C LEU A 167 -7.34 -15.53 27.58
N CYS A 168 -6.28 -15.93 28.29
CA CYS A 168 -6.12 -17.32 28.74
C CYS A 168 -7.24 -17.75 29.72
N ASN A 169 -7.74 -16.85 30.58
CA ASN A 169 -8.90 -17.15 31.43
C ASN A 169 -10.18 -17.38 30.60
N ASN A 170 -10.37 -16.65 29.50
CA ASN A 170 -11.47 -16.91 28.58
C ASN A 170 -11.28 -18.23 27.82
N LEU A 171 -10.05 -18.56 27.44
CA LEU A 171 -9.73 -19.82 26.77
C LEU A 171 -9.89 -21.03 27.71
N SER A 172 -9.63 -20.91 29.02
CA SER A 172 -9.96 -21.98 29.96
C SER A 172 -11.45 -22.31 30.00
N GLN A 173 -12.33 -21.30 29.83
CA GLN A 173 -13.76 -21.54 29.69
C GLN A 173 -14.08 -22.33 28.42
N THR A 174 -13.43 -22.01 27.31
CA THR A 174 -13.56 -22.77 26.06
C THR A 174 -13.13 -24.23 26.25
N VAL A 175 -11.96 -24.45 26.85
CA VAL A 175 -11.40 -25.79 27.11
C VAL A 175 -12.31 -26.63 27.99
N ASP A 176 -12.82 -26.06 29.09
CA ASP A 176 -13.76 -26.73 29.97
C ASP A 176 -15.07 -27.09 29.26
N ALA A 177 -15.66 -26.13 28.54
CA ALA A 177 -16.91 -26.34 27.82
C ALA A 177 -16.80 -27.45 26.75
N GLN A 178 -15.65 -27.55 26.07
CA GLN A 178 -15.41 -28.61 25.08
C GLN A 178 -15.31 -29.98 25.72
N GLN A 179 -14.61 -30.11 26.84
CA GLN A 179 -14.43 -31.39 27.53
C GLN A 179 -15.73 -31.91 28.12
N ASP A 180 -16.54 -31.01 28.67
CA ASP A 180 -17.80 -31.34 29.30
C ASP A 180 -18.95 -31.44 28.27
N LYS A 181 -18.70 -31.05 27.01
CA LYS A 181 -19.71 -30.84 25.96
C LYS A 181 -20.85 -29.91 26.43
N ALA A 182 -20.50 -28.92 27.23
CA ALA A 182 -21.43 -28.00 27.90
C ALA A 182 -21.64 -26.73 27.06
N LEU A 183 -22.57 -26.79 26.11
CA LEU A 183 -22.89 -25.69 25.20
C LEU A 183 -23.30 -24.40 25.95
N ASP A 184 -23.99 -24.52 27.07
CA ASP A 184 -24.43 -23.44 27.96
C ASP A 184 -23.27 -22.72 28.67
N ARG A 185 -22.06 -23.27 28.60
CA ARG A 185 -20.83 -22.66 29.14
C ARG A 185 -19.87 -22.21 28.06
N SER A 186 -20.11 -22.52 26.79
CA SER A 186 -19.17 -22.18 25.72
C SER A 186 -19.22 -20.69 25.40
N ASN A 187 -18.05 -20.05 25.45
CA ASN A 187 -17.82 -18.68 24.99
C ASN A 187 -17.16 -18.62 23.60
N ALA A 188 -16.86 -19.78 23.01
CA ALA A 188 -16.26 -19.89 21.69
C ALA A 188 -17.30 -20.21 20.64
N PHE A 189 -17.17 -19.60 19.48
CA PHE A 189 -17.91 -19.94 18.26
C PHE A 189 -17.52 -21.32 17.74
N GLY A 190 -16.24 -21.65 17.80
CA GLY A 190 -15.67 -22.94 17.44
C GLY A 190 -14.14 -22.94 17.54
N VAL A 191 -13.55 -24.12 17.39
CA VAL A 191 -12.10 -24.36 17.43
C VAL A 191 -11.65 -25.02 16.12
N MET A 192 -10.47 -24.63 15.65
CA MET A 192 -9.89 -25.08 14.40
C MET A 192 -8.50 -25.64 14.67
N GLU A 193 -8.30 -26.92 14.38
CA GLU A 193 -6.98 -27.56 14.47
C GLU A 193 -6.19 -27.29 13.19
N THR A 194 -4.92 -26.92 13.36
CA THR A 194 -3.97 -26.70 12.26
C THR A 194 -2.62 -27.31 12.62
N ASP A 195 -1.69 -27.35 11.66
CA ASP A 195 -0.33 -27.81 11.90
C ASP A 195 0.44 -26.92 12.91
N GLU A 196 0.02 -25.66 13.09
CA GLU A 196 0.56 -24.74 14.11
C GLU A 196 -0.18 -24.81 15.46
N GLY A 197 -1.11 -25.76 15.61
CA GLY A 197 -1.95 -25.95 16.79
C GLY A 197 -3.36 -25.40 16.64
N ALA A 198 -4.09 -25.41 17.75
CA ALA A 198 -5.49 -25.00 17.78
C ALA A 198 -5.65 -23.47 17.74
N PHE A 199 -6.54 -23.00 16.88
CA PHE A 199 -7.06 -21.63 16.87
C PHE A 199 -8.48 -21.62 17.41
N VAL A 200 -8.84 -20.55 18.12
CA VAL A 200 -10.17 -20.38 18.71
C VAL A 200 -10.83 -19.16 18.09
N PHE A 201 -12.06 -19.31 17.62
CA PHE A 201 -12.93 -18.20 17.29
C PHE A 201 -13.78 -17.90 18.53
N LEU A 202 -13.52 -16.78 19.19
CA LEU A 202 -13.99 -16.46 20.54
C LEU A 202 -14.83 -15.17 20.55
N VAL A 203 -15.83 -15.06 21.42
CA VAL A 203 -16.50 -13.76 21.64
C VAL A 203 -15.56 -12.75 22.30
N ASN A 204 -15.61 -11.47 21.90
CA ASN A 204 -14.95 -10.42 22.67
C ASN A 204 -15.76 -10.19 23.95
N LYS A 205 -15.14 -10.44 25.12
CA LYS A 205 -15.78 -10.29 26.42
C LYS A 205 -16.19 -8.84 26.74
N PHE A 206 -15.58 -7.86 26.09
CA PHE A 206 -15.91 -6.44 26.29
C PHE A 206 -16.08 -5.75 24.93
N PRO A 207 -17.14 -6.12 24.20
CA PRO A 207 -17.29 -5.72 22.81
C PRO A 207 -17.40 -4.19 22.69
N TYR A 208 -16.83 -3.63 21.64
CA TYR A 208 -17.13 -2.25 21.22
C TYR A 208 -18.27 -2.21 20.21
N LEU A 209 -18.43 -3.28 19.43
CA LEU A 209 -19.39 -3.38 18.35
C LEU A 209 -20.28 -4.61 18.56
N ILE A 210 -21.50 -4.58 18.03
CA ILE A 210 -22.31 -5.79 17.95
C ILE A 210 -21.60 -6.77 17.01
N GLY A 211 -21.42 -8.02 17.46
CA GLY A 211 -20.68 -9.03 16.73
C GLY A 211 -19.16 -8.96 16.93
N ASP A 212 -18.64 -8.07 17.78
CA ASP A 212 -17.21 -7.99 18.08
C ASP A 212 -16.72 -9.30 18.72
N SER A 213 -15.71 -9.89 18.09
CA SER A 213 -15.21 -11.24 18.30
C SER A 213 -13.70 -11.28 18.08
N LEU A 214 -13.06 -12.39 18.45
CA LEU A 214 -11.62 -12.57 18.47
C LEU A 214 -11.23 -13.86 17.77
N VAL A 215 -10.15 -13.83 17.01
CA VAL A 215 -9.46 -15.03 16.52
C VAL A 215 -8.04 -15.02 17.06
N LEU A 216 -7.66 -16.09 17.74
CA LEU A 216 -6.38 -16.23 18.43
C LEU A 216 -6.00 -17.71 18.55
N ARG A 217 -4.71 -17.97 18.77
CA ARG A 217 -4.23 -19.31 19.11
C ARG A 217 -4.71 -19.71 20.51
N LEU A 218 -4.94 -21.00 20.73
CA LEU A 218 -5.28 -21.53 22.05
C LEU A 218 -4.10 -21.38 23.02
N SER A 219 -2.88 -21.65 22.55
CA SER A 219 -1.68 -21.48 23.37
C SER A 219 -1.29 -20.00 23.50
N HIS A 220 -0.74 -19.65 24.67
CA HIS A 220 -0.13 -18.36 24.93
C HIS A 220 1.24 -18.26 24.24
N ASN A 221 1.59 -17.09 23.73
CA ASN A 221 2.86 -16.88 23.04
C ASN A 221 4.00 -16.71 24.07
N ASN A 222 4.50 -17.82 24.60
CA ASN A 222 5.59 -17.80 25.59
C ASN A 222 6.92 -17.22 25.04
N LEU A 223 7.09 -17.20 23.71
CA LEU A 223 8.33 -16.79 23.05
C LEU A 223 8.54 -15.27 22.97
N LEU A 224 7.49 -14.45 23.08
CA LEU A 224 7.62 -12.98 23.03
C LEU A 224 8.22 -12.38 24.31
N ASN A 225 8.18 -13.10 25.43
CA ASN A 225 8.63 -12.61 26.75
C ASN A 225 10.08 -12.96 27.11
N SER A 226 10.80 -13.66 26.24
CA SER A 226 12.24 -13.81 26.43
C SER A 226 12.92 -12.49 26.06
N ALA A 227 13.03 -11.57 27.03
CA ALA A 227 13.86 -10.37 26.92
C ALA A 227 15.34 -10.70 26.64
N THR A 228 15.72 -11.98 26.79
CA THR A 228 17.05 -12.55 26.55
C THR A 228 17.19 -13.31 25.23
N ALA A 229 16.10 -13.54 24.48
CA ALA A 229 16.20 -14.18 23.18
C ALA A 229 16.73 -13.16 22.18
N ASP A 230 17.83 -13.51 21.50
CA ASP A 230 18.35 -12.73 20.39
C ASP A 230 17.20 -12.39 19.42
N ALA A 231 17.20 -11.17 18.89
CA ALA A 231 16.18 -10.70 17.94
C ALA A 231 15.97 -11.64 16.74
N LYS A 232 16.94 -12.52 16.45
CA LYS A 232 16.90 -13.56 15.42
C LYS A 232 15.99 -14.75 15.73
N GLU A 233 15.60 -14.98 16.98
CA GLU A 233 14.74 -16.12 17.37
C GLU A 233 13.27 -15.73 17.60
N ARG A 234 12.91 -14.45 17.44
CA ARG A 234 11.53 -14.00 17.58
C ARG A 234 10.70 -14.44 16.38
N LEU A 235 9.72 -15.31 16.64
CA LEU A 235 8.70 -15.63 15.66
C LEU A 235 7.89 -14.36 15.31
N PRO A 236 7.50 -14.19 14.04
CA PRO A 236 6.66 -13.06 13.64
C PRO A 236 5.36 -13.04 14.44
N SER A 237 4.87 -11.86 14.77
CA SER A 237 3.67 -11.71 15.61
C SER A 237 2.43 -12.27 14.90
N VAL A 238 2.45 -12.33 13.57
CA VAL A 238 1.39 -12.86 12.71
C VAL A 238 1.96 -13.90 11.74
N SER A 239 1.60 -15.18 11.90
CA SER A 239 2.00 -16.23 10.97
C SER A 239 1.11 -16.29 9.73
N LYS A 240 1.61 -16.90 8.65
CA LYS A 240 0.81 -17.25 7.46
C LYS A 240 -0.46 -18.02 7.85
N THR A 241 -0.33 -19.05 8.68
CA THR A 241 -1.48 -19.88 9.09
C THR A 241 -2.51 -19.07 9.84
N MET A 242 -2.08 -18.15 10.73
CA MET A 242 -3.02 -17.24 11.41
C MET A 242 -3.78 -16.36 10.41
N LEU A 243 -3.10 -15.82 9.39
CA LEU A 243 -3.76 -15.06 8.32
C LEU A 243 -4.74 -15.92 7.53
N GLU A 244 -4.38 -17.15 7.15
CA GLU A 244 -5.30 -18.06 6.46
C GLU A 244 -6.56 -18.36 7.30
N VAL A 245 -6.40 -18.60 8.60
CA VAL A 245 -7.52 -18.81 9.54
C VAL A 245 -8.40 -17.56 9.60
N VAL A 246 -7.80 -16.37 9.77
CA VAL A 246 -8.54 -15.11 9.84
C VAL A 246 -9.28 -14.81 8.55
N PHE A 247 -8.64 -15.03 7.39
CA PHE A 247 -9.25 -14.83 6.08
C PHE A 247 -10.42 -15.80 5.88
N ALA A 248 -10.26 -17.06 6.27
CA ALA A 248 -11.31 -18.07 6.14
C ALA A 248 -12.53 -17.74 6.99
N ILE A 249 -12.34 -17.38 8.26
CA ILE A 249 -13.44 -16.99 9.16
C ILE A 249 -14.12 -15.72 8.64
N SER A 250 -13.33 -14.73 8.24
CA SER A 250 -13.83 -13.46 7.71
C SER A 250 -14.68 -13.67 6.45
N ASP A 251 -14.19 -14.43 5.47
CA ASP A 251 -14.90 -14.67 4.22
C ASP A 251 -16.14 -15.55 4.44
N LYS A 252 -16.03 -16.60 5.27
CA LYS A 252 -17.14 -17.53 5.58
C LYS A 252 -18.31 -16.85 6.27
N PHE A 253 -18.05 -15.94 7.20
CA PHE A 253 -19.09 -15.26 7.98
C PHE A 253 -19.31 -13.80 7.55
N SER A 254 -18.68 -13.37 6.45
CA SER A 254 -18.73 -11.99 5.93
C SER A 254 -18.37 -10.93 6.98
N LEU A 255 -17.27 -11.18 7.69
CA LEU A 255 -16.74 -10.31 8.73
C LEU A 255 -15.54 -9.51 8.19
N ALA A 256 -15.34 -8.34 8.77
CA ALA A 256 -14.11 -7.59 8.65
C ALA A 256 -13.21 -7.92 9.85
N ALA A 257 -11.93 -8.13 9.59
CA ALA A 257 -10.92 -8.39 10.61
C ALA A 257 -10.00 -7.19 10.79
N GLN A 258 -9.49 -7.00 12.00
CA GLN A 258 -8.53 -5.95 12.34
C GLN A 258 -7.50 -6.48 13.32
N LYS A 259 -6.26 -5.99 13.22
CA LYS A 259 -5.22 -6.27 14.22
C LYS A 259 -4.46 -4.98 14.58
N ASN A 260 -4.26 -4.82 15.88
CA ASN A 260 -3.41 -3.78 16.45
C ASN A 260 -1.96 -4.28 16.58
N HIS A 261 -0.99 -3.37 16.51
CA HIS A 261 0.37 -3.67 16.91
C HIS A 261 0.46 -3.70 18.45
N PRO A 262 1.36 -4.49 19.07
CA PRO A 262 1.64 -4.42 20.51
C PRO A 262 1.98 -3.00 21.01
N LYS A 263 2.59 -2.18 20.16
CA LYS A 263 2.91 -0.77 20.46
C LYS A 263 1.80 0.22 20.10
N ASP A 264 0.74 -0.20 19.40
CA ASP A 264 -0.33 0.66 18.91
C ASP A 264 -1.72 0.11 19.24
N GLY A 265 -2.15 0.33 20.48
CA GLY A 265 -3.53 0.08 20.93
C GLY A 265 -3.89 -1.39 21.17
N GLU A 266 -2.94 -2.33 21.13
CA GLU A 266 -3.17 -3.71 21.60
C GLU A 266 -3.12 -3.76 23.13
N THR A 267 -4.23 -4.18 23.75
CA THR A 267 -4.36 -4.17 25.22
C THR A 267 -3.91 -5.47 25.88
N VAL A 268 -3.71 -6.55 25.11
CA VAL A 268 -3.26 -7.86 25.59
C VAL A 268 -2.01 -8.25 24.80
N LEU A 269 -0.85 -7.86 25.30
CA LEU A 269 0.41 -7.84 24.54
C LEU A 269 0.99 -9.23 24.23
N ASN A 270 0.72 -10.23 25.07
CA ASN A 270 1.39 -11.54 25.00
C ASN A 270 0.52 -12.62 24.35
N HIS A 271 -0.59 -12.23 23.72
CA HIS A 271 -1.51 -13.15 23.08
C HIS A 271 -2.05 -12.52 21.80
N THR A 272 -1.35 -12.76 20.69
CA THR A 272 -1.72 -12.22 19.38
C THR A 272 -3.16 -12.59 19.06
N HIS A 273 -3.96 -11.59 18.69
CA HIS A 273 -5.35 -11.79 18.30
C HIS A 273 -5.75 -10.82 17.18
N PHE A 274 -6.69 -11.26 16.33
CA PHE A 274 -7.46 -10.38 15.45
C PHE A 274 -8.82 -10.12 16.08
N LYS A 275 -9.33 -8.90 15.89
CA LYS A 275 -10.72 -8.54 16.17
C LYS A 275 -11.54 -8.71 14.91
N LEU A 276 -12.72 -9.31 15.01
CA LEU A 276 -13.62 -9.51 13.89
C LEU A 276 -15.00 -8.96 14.25
N ALA A 277 -15.66 -8.34 13.29
CA ALA A 277 -17.04 -7.90 13.41
C ALA A 277 -17.71 -7.91 12.02
N PRO A 278 -19.06 -7.93 11.95
CA PRO A 278 -19.76 -7.86 10.67
C PRO A 278 -19.27 -6.67 9.83
N GLU A 279 -18.93 -6.92 8.56
CA GLU A 279 -18.44 -5.86 7.65
C GLU A 279 -19.50 -4.77 7.38
N GLU A 280 -20.77 -5.02 7.71
CA GLU A 280 -21.87 -4.04 7.67
C GLU A 280 -21.89 -3.06 8.85
N ASN A 281 -21.02 -3.24 9.85
CA ASN A 281 -20.96 -2.28 10.93
C ASN A 281 -20.52 -0.89 10.39
N PRO A 282 -21.16 0.23 10.79
CA PRO A 282 -20.84 1.55 10.26
C PRO A 282 -19.38 1.99 10.41
N CYS A 283 -18.60 1.39 11.32
CA CYS A 283 -17.16 1.65 11.38
C CYS A 283 -16.39 1.17 10.15
N PHE A 284 -16.87 0.15 9.43
CA PHE A 284 -16.22 -0.40 8.23
C PHE A 284 -16.68 0.24 6.91
N ASP A 285 -17.67 1.15 6.95
CA ASP A 285 -18.21 1.85 5.77
C ASP A 285 -17.11 2.34 4.82
N ASN A 286 -16.09 3.01 5.37
CA ASN A 286 -14.98 3.56 4.59
C ASN A 286 -14.12 2.46 3.96
N MET A 287 -13.79 1.41 4.71
CA MET A 287 -13.01 0.27 4.18
C MET A 287 -13.77 -0.46 3.07
N MET A 288 -15.06 -0.70 3.25
CA MET A 288 -15.92 -1.29 2.20
C MET A 288 -15.97 -0.41 0.95
N SER A 289 -16.02 0.91 1.13
CA SER A 289 -15.91 1.89 0.03
C SER A 289 -14.55 1.81 -0.69
N MET A 290 -13.45 1.63 0.07
CA MET A 290 -12.11 1.46 -0.51
C MET A 290 -12.00 0.18 -1.33
N ILE A 291 -12.46 -0.95 -0.80
CA ILE A 291 -12.50 -2.25 -1.49
C ILE A 291 -13.26 -2.14 -2.80
N LYS A 292 -14.48 -1.60 -2.74
CA LYS A 292 -15.31 -1.42 -3.94
C LYS A 292 -14.56 -0.66 -5.03
N LYS A 293 -13.86 0.44 -4.68
CA LYS A 293 -13.06 1.20 -5.65
C LYS A 293 -11.86 0.45 -6.18
N LEU A 294 -11.21 -0.38 -5.37
CA LEU A 294 -10.10 -1.23 -5.82
C LEU A 294 -10.58 -2.27 -6.83
N GLU A 295 -11.69 -2.96 -6.54
CA GLU A 295 -12.31 -3.94 -7.43
C GLU A 295 -12.80 -3.32 -8.74
N GLU A 296 -13.23 -2.06 -8.73
CA GLU A 296 -13.58 -1.29 -9.94
C GLU A 296 -12.35 -1.07 -10.85
N VAL A 297 -11.14 -0.91 -10.29
CA VAL A 297 -9.89 -0.69 -11.07
C VAL A 297 -9.26 -2.01 -11.50
N ASN A 298 -9.24 -2.94 -10.58
CA ASN A 298 -8.53 -4.20 -10.67
C ASN A 298 -9.37 -5.26 -9.94
N PRO A 299 -10.33 -5.87 -10.65
CA PRO A 299 -11.11 -6.97 -10.11
C PRO A 299 -10.17 -8.02 -9.53
N LEU A 300 -10.55 -8.59 -8.39
CA LEU A 300 -9.75 -9.64 -7.77
C LEU A 300 -9.47 -10.76 -8.79
N SER A 301 -8.20 -11.11 -8.90
CA SER A 301 -7.73 -12.23 -9.70
C SER A 301 -7.01 -13.24 -8.81
N ASP A 302 -6.72 -14.43 -9.32
CA ASP A 302 -5.94 -15.42 -8.56
C ASP A 302 -4.48 -15.00 -8.35
N GLY A 303 -3.99 -14.01 -9.11
CA GLY A 303 -2.69 -13.38 -8.90
C GLY A 303 -2.67 -12.45 -7.68
N LEU A 304 -1.48 -12.06 -7.26
CA LEU A 304 -1.31 -11.02 -6.23
C LEU A 304 -1.31 -9.64 -6.90
N SER A 305 -2.04 -8.70 -6.33
CA SER A 305 -1.99 -7.30 -6.70
C SER A 305 -1.68 -6.42 -5.49
N VAL A 306 -0.94 -5.35 -5.74
CA VAL A 306 -0.57 -4.35 -4.75
C VAL A 306 -1.05 -2.98 -5.23
N SER A 307 -1.76 -2.26 -4.37
CA SER A 307 -2.29 -0.93 -4.67
C SER A 307 -2.27 -0.04 -3.43
N ARG A 308 -2.31 1.29 -3.61
CA ARG A 308 -2.56 2.20 -2.50
C ARG A 308 -4.07 2.26 -2.20
N ALA A 309 -4.41 2.42 -0.93
CA ALA A 309 -5.81 2.51 -0.52
C ALA A 309 -6.46 3.81 -1.07
N PRO A 310 -7.53 3.73 -1.86
CA PRO A 310 -8.15 4.90 -2.45
C PRO A 310 -8.88 5.75 -1.40
N ASN A 311 -8.90 7.08 -1.56
CA ASN A 311 -9.52 8.03 -0.61
C ASN A 311 -9.00 7.92 0.83
N CYS A 312 -7.78 7.43 1.00
CA CYS A 312 -7.09 7.46 2.27
C CYS A 312 -6.09 8.63 2.25
N PRO A 313 -6.04 9.47 3.29
CA PRO A 313 -5.00 10.50 3.41
C PRO A 313 -3.64 9.89 3.75
N PHE A 314 -3.63 8.66 4.26
CA PHE A 314 -2.45 7.99 4.79
C PHE A 314 -1.82 7.06 3.76
N ASP A 315 -0.52 6.82 3.89
CA ASP A 315 0.21 5.91 3.04
C ASP A 315 -0.10 4.44 3.41
N MET A 316 -1.29 4.00 3.01
CA MET A 316 -1.81 2.65 3.27
C MET A 316 -1.74 1.83 2.00
N ILE A 317 -1.11 0.66 2.06
CA ILE A 317 -1.15 -0.32 0.97
C ILE A 317 -2.27 -1.32 1.16
N VAL A 318 -2.69 -1.90 0.04
CA VAL A 318 -3.66 -2.98 -0.02
C VAL A 318 -3.10 -4.10 -0.87
N LEU A 319 -2.93 -5.27 -0.24
CA LEU A 319 -2.63 -6.52 -0.93
C LEU A 319 -3.96 -7.20 -1.27
N SER A 320 -4.14 -7.59 -2.54
CA SER A 320 -5.41 -8.18 -3.00
C SER A 320 -5.20 -9.42 -3.87
N SER A 321 -5.91 -10.51 -3.57
CA SER A 321 -5.91 -11.74 -4.37
C SER A 321 -7.09 -12.66 -4.04
N ASN A 322 -7.67 -13.34 -5.04
CA ASN A 322 -8.64 -14.43 -4.86
C ASN A 322 -8.00 -15.68 -4.24
N ASN A 323 -6.71 -15.90 -4.46
CA ASN A 323 -5.98 -16.97 -3.82
C ASN A 323 -5.57 -16.54 -2.40
N ARG A 324 -6.39 -16.89 -1.41
CA ARG A 324 -6.15 -16.47 -0.01
C ARG A 324 -4.88 -17.05 0.60
N SER A 325 -4.42 -18.21 0.13
CA SER A 325 -3.14 -18.76 0.59
C SER A 325 -1.96 -17.96 0.02
N LEU A 326 -2.05 -17.54 -1.25
CA LEU A 326 -1.09 -16.60 -1.84
C LEU A 326 -1.09 -15.27 -1.09
N LEU A 327 -2.28 -14.69 -0.84
CA LEU A 327 -2.42 -13.45 -0.07
C LEU A 327 -1.82 -13.56 1.33
N ALA A 328 -2.11 -14.66 2.06
CA ALA A 328 -1.59 -14.88 3.41
C ALA A 328 -0.07 -15.06 3.42
N THR A 329 0.47 -15.77 2.43
CA THR A 329 1.92 -15.94 2.24
C THR A 329 2.58 -14.58 2.00
N ALA A 330 2.12 -13.85 0.99
CA ALA A 330 2.59 -12.51 0.64
C ALA A 330 2.56 -11.55 1.82
N ALA A 331 1.40 -11.47 2.49
CA ALA A 331 1.22 -10.64 3.66
C ALA A 331 2.18 -11.05 4.79
N SER A 332 2.30 -12.34 5.12
CA SER A 332 3.18 -12.78 6.20
C SER A 332 4.64 -12.38 5.98
N LEU A 333 5.13 -12.42 4.74
CA LEU A 333 6.48 -11.99 4.39
C LEU A 333 6.65 -10.47 4.57
N VAL A 334 5.69 -9.67 4.09
CA VAL A 334 5.69 -8.21 4.26
C VAL A 334 5.70 -7.85 5.74
N LEU A 335 4.84 -8.49 6.54
CA LEU A 335 4.70 -8.19 7.97
C LEU A 335 5.92 -8.63 8.78
N GLU A 336 6.50 -9.78 8.49
CA GLU A 336 7.74 -10.25 9.12
C GLU A 336 8.87 -9.25 8.87
N GLU A 337 9.00 -8.73 7.65
CA GLU A 337 10.02 -7.73 7.32
C GLU A 337 9.76 -6.39 8.02
N MET A 338 8.50 -5.94 8.07
CA MET A 338 8.12 -4.75 8.84
C MET A 338 8.48 -4.90 10.33
N GLU A 339 8.25 -6.06 10.94
CA GLU A 339 8.59 -6.31 12.35
C GLU A 339 10.10 -6.35 12.60
N LYS A 340 10.89 -6.93 11.68
CA LYS A 340 12.36 -6.93 11.77
C LYS A 340 12.93 -5.51 11.76
N GLU A 341 12.35 -4.62 10.96
CA GLU A 341 12.72 -3.20 10.88
C GLU A 341 12.13 -2.35 12.03
N GLY A 342 11.44 -3.00 12.97
CA GLY A 342 10.82 -2.36 14.13
C GLY A 342 9.67 -1.41 13.77
N GLU A 343 9.06 -1.60 12.59
CA GLU A 343 7.90 -0.83 12.18
C GLU A 343 6.70 -1.12 13.08
N VAL A 344 5.90 -0.09 13.30
CA VAL A 344 4.62 -0.20 14.00
C VAL A 344 3.52 -0.10 12.97
N PHE A 345 2.67 -1.10 12.87
CA PHE A 345 1.63 -1.15 11.84
C PHE A 345 0.35 -1.80 12.34
N THR A 346 -0.76 -1.46 11.69
CA THR A 346 -2.08 -2.02 11.95
C THR A 346 -2.66 -2.64 10.69
N LEU A 347 -3.42 -3.70 10.89
CA LEU A 347 -4.01 -4.47 9.79
C LEU A 347 -5.52 -4.31 9.79
N ALA A 348 -6.09 -4.31 8.59
CA ALA A 348 -7.51 -4.59 8.39
C ALA A 348 -7.70 -5.50 7.18
N TYR A 349 -8.64 -6.44 7.24
CA TYR A 349 -8.91 -7.37 6.16
C TYR A 349 -10.42 -7.50 5.93
N ALA A 350 -10.82 -7.55 4.66
CA ALA A 350 -12.10 -8.09 4.24
C ALA A 350 -12.08 -8.47 2.76
N LYS A 351 -12.86 -9.49 2.38
CA LYS A 351 -13.14 -9.85 0.98
C LYS A 351 -11.89 -10.03 0.10
N GLY A 352 -10.79 -10.54 0.62
CA GLY A 352 -9.56 -10.73 -0.17
C GLY A 352 -8.68 -9.51 -0.31
N HIS A 353 -8.95 -8.45 0.45
CA HIS A 353 -8.14 -7.24 0.51
C HIS A 353 -7.57 -7.09 1.93
N LEU A 354 -6.24 -7.12 2.05
CA LEU A 354 -5.54 -6.84 3.30
C LEU A 354 -4.93 -5.43 3.23
N PHE A 355 -5.40 -4.56 4.11
CA PHE A 355 -4.91 -3.21 4.32
C PHE A 355 -3.81 -3.21 5.37
N ILE A 356 -2.66 -2.65 5.03
CA ILE A 356 -1.52 -2.51 5.94
C ILE A 356 -1.25 -1.01 6.08
N LEU A 357 -1.37 -0.50 7.31
CA LEU A 357 -1.17 0.91 7.61
C LEU A 357 -0.05 1.09 8.65
N PRO A 358 1.08 1.69 8.27
CA PRO A 358 2.22 1.89 9.15
C PRO A 358 1.98 3.09 10.07
N ARG A 359 2.92 3.30 10.99
CA ARG A 359 3.04 4.44 11.86
C ARG A 359 4.45 5.01 11.77
N ARG A 360 4.59 6.26 12.17
CA ARG A 360 5.85 6.95 12.37
C ARG A 360 6.58 6.35 13.57
N LYS A 361 7.37 5.29 13.34
CA LYS A 361 8.00 4.49 14.39
C LYS A 361 8.87 5.30 15.35
N GLU A 362 9.41 6.42 14.90
CA GLU A 362 10.19 7.36 15.72
C GLU A 362 9.40 7.96 16.89
N LEU A 363 8.07 7.99 16.81
CA LEU A 363 7.18 8.45 17.88
C LEU A 363 6.82 7.35 18.89
N TYR A 364 7.17 6.08 18.61
CA TYR A 364 6.85 4.90 19.43
C TYR A 364 8.08 4.31 20.14
N LYS A 365 9.14 5.11 20.33
CA LYS A 365 10.42 4.65 20.91
C LYS A 365 10.27 4.22 22.38
N ASP A 366 9.68 5.08 23.20
CA ASP A 366 9.65 4.90 24.66
C ASP A 366 8.25 4.59 25.21
N GLU A 367 7.20 4.87 24.45
CA GLU A 367 5.81 4.75 24.90
C GLU A 367 4.91 4.14 23.82
N ALA A 368 3.95 3.32 24.24
CA ALA A 368 2.87 2.87 23.37
C ALA A 368 1.86 4.01 23.18
N ILE A 369 1.61 4.40 21.93
CA ILE A 369 0.57 5.38 21.59
C ILE A 369 -0.66 4.61 21.12
N ASN A 370 -1.85 4.94 21.62
CA ASN A 370 -3.06 4.21 21.29
C ASN A 370 -3.85 4.90 20.17
N THR A 371 -3.46 4.65 18.92
CA THR A 371 -4.26 5.01 17.74
C THR A 371 -5.07 3.82 17.21
N GLY A 372 -4.48 2.63 17.24
CA GLY A 372 -5.13 1.37 16.91
C GLY A 372 -5.58 1.23 15.46
N SER A 373 -6.14 0.07 15.12
CA SER A 373 -6.57 -0.30 13.76
C SER A 373 -7.83 0.41 13.27
N GLY A 374 -8.49 1.20 14.12
CA GLY A 374 -9.57 2.10 13.70
C GLY A 374 -9.12 3.07 12.62
N VAL A 375 -7.83 3.43 12.59
CA VAL A 375 -7.24 4.32 11.59
C VAL A 375 -7.30 3.75 10.18
N ASN A 376 -7.11 2.43 10.01
CA ASN A 376 -7.27 1.76 8.70
C ASN A 376 -8.68 1.97 8.13
N LEU A 377 -9.67 2.21 8.99
CA LEU A 377 -11.06 2.44 8.63
C LEU A 377 -11.42 3.93 8.55
N LEU A 378 -10.44 4.84 8.74
CA LEU A 378 -10.67 6.26 8.98
C LEU A 378 -11.69 6.47 10.12
N ALA A 379 -11.58 5.69 11.19
CA ALA A 379 -12.45 5.78 12.35
C ALA A 379 -11.69 6.23 13.59
N TYR A 380 -12.30 7.10 14.39
CA TYR A 380 -11.70 7.60 15.62
C TYR A 380 -12.74 7.84 16.72
N ALA A 381 -12.30 7.85 17.98
CA ALA A 381 -13.19 7.91 19.14
C ALA A 381 -13.48 9.35 19.63
N ASN A 382 -12.46 10.20 19.68
CA ASN A 382 -12.57 11.59 20.15
C ASN A 382 -11.51 12.49 19.47
N SER A 383 -11.57 13.81 19.72
CA SER A 383 -10.69 14.78 19.06
C SER A 383 -9.21 14.59 19.38
N ASP A 384 -8.85 14.19 20.59
CA ASP A 384 -7.44 14.01 20.94
C ASP A 384 -6.87 12.76 20.29
N HIS A 385 -7.68 11.69 20.22
CA HIS A 385 -7.35 10.51 19.41
C HIS A 385 -7.12 10.88 17.93
N LEU A 386 -7.94 11.75 17.32
CA LEU A 386 -7.70 12.20 15.94
C LEU A 386 -6.36 12.96 15.80
N LYS A 387 -5.99 13.80 16.77
CA LYS A 387 -4.69 14.49 16.73
C LYS A 387 -3.54 13.50 16.78
N ASP A 388 -3.64 12.49 17.64
CA ASP A 388 -2.64 11.42 17.73
C ASP A 388 -2.52 10.68 16.40
N ILE A 389 -3.66 10.29 15.79
CA ILE A 389 -3.69 9.65 14.47
C ILE A 389 -2.94 10.48 13.42
N LEU A 390 -3.29 11.77 13.29
CA LEU A 390 -2.69 12.66 12.29
C LEU A 390 -1.20 12.90 12.54
N ARG A 391 -0.77 12.87 13.81
CA ARG A 391 0.61 13.03 14.20
C ARG A 391 1.43 11.77 13.94
N THR A 392 0.86 10.58 14.17
CA THR A 392 1.60 9.31 14.18
C THR A 392 1.47 8.50 12.89
N THR A 393 0.57 8.88 11.98
CA THR A 393 0.33 8.11 10.75
C THR A 393 0.93 8.87 9.56
N PRO A 394 1.79 8.24 8.75
CA PRO A 394 2.35 8.89 7.56
C PRO A 394 1.24 9.19 6.54
N LEU A 395 1.26 10.41 5.99
CA LEU A 395 0.44 10.83 4.87
C LEU A 395 0.88 10.15 3.58
N MET A 396 0.00 10.15 2.59
CA MET A 396 0.24 9.59 1.26
C MET A 396 1.59 10.03 0.68
N GLY A 397 2.47 9.07 0.37
CA GLY A 397 3.81 9.32 -0.16
C GLY A 397 4.91 9.48 0.89
N GLU A 398 4.58 9.57 2.18
CA GLU A 398 5.57 9.73 3.25
C GLU A 398 6.19 8.40 3.71
N PHE A 399 5.54 7.25 3.50
CA PHE A 399 6.07 5.97 3.97
C PHE A 399 6.83 5.24 2.86
N ASN A 400 8.05 4.82 3.15
CA ASN A 400 8.85 4.05 2.21
C ASN A 400 8.43 2.58 2.21
N TRP A 401 7.48 2.24 1.33
CA TRP A 401 6.98 0.87 1.16
C TRP A 401 7.96 -0.08 0.47
N SER A 402 8.96 0.44 -0.23
CA SER A 402 9.83 -0.35 -1.11
C SER A 402 10.51 -1.54 -0.42
N PRO A 403 11.15 -1.39 0.77
CA PRO A 403 11.82 -2.51 1.44
C PRO A 403 10.89 -3.68 1.73
N PHE A 404 9.63 -3.38 2.07
CA PHE A 404 8.65 -4.38 2.49
C PHE A 404 7.95 -5.03 1.31
N LEU A 405 7.82 -4.35 0.17
CA LEU A 405 7.20 -4.92 -1.03
C LEU A 405 8.20 -5.78 -1.84
N ASN A 406 9.50 -5.58 -1.66
CA ASN A 406 10.53 -6.36 -2.35
C ASN A 406 10.58 -7.85 -1.96
N VAL A 407 9.94 -8.24 -0.84
CA VAL A 407 9.84 -9.65 -0.43
C VAL A 407 8.76 -10.42 -1.18
N LEU A 408 7.95 -9.73 -2.00
CA LEU A 408 6.87 -10.33 -2.77
C LEU A 408 7.39 -10.99 -4.07
N PRO A 409 6.70 -12.00 -4.61
CA PRO A 409 7.08 -12.65 -5.87
C PRO A 409 7.18 -11.68 -7.05
N ALA A 410 8.11 -11.95 -7.99
CA ALA A 410 8.36 -11.09 -9.14
C ALA A 410 7.18 -10.99 -10.14
N ASP A 411 6.27 -11.96 -10.16
CA ASP A 411 5.05 -11.97 -10.98
C ASP A 411 3.86 -11.23 -10.32
N THR A 412 4.10 -10.54 -9.21
CA THR A 412 3.10 -9.69 -8.56
C THR A 412 2.71 -8.53 -9.48
N ASN A 413 1.42 -8.34 -9.73
CA ASN A 413 0.91 -7.24 -10.53
C ASN A 413 0.94 -5.95 -9.68
N TYR A 414 2.03 -5.21 -9.79
CA TYR A 414 2.20 -3.92 -9.14
C TYR A 414 1.40 -2.86 -9.90
N ARG A 415 0.29 -2.41 -9.31
CA ARG A 415 -0.44 -1.22 -9.75
C ARG A 415 -0.36 -0.15 -8.68
N LEU A 416 0.86 0.28 -8.42
CA LEU A 416 1.14 1.41 -7.56
C LEU A 416 1.46 2.60 -8.45
N GLU A 417 0.47 3.22 -9.12
CA GLU A 417 0.77 4.52 -9.77
C GLU A 417 -0.42 5.41 -10.19
N LEU A 418 -1.64 4.91 -10.34
CA LEU A 418 -2.77 5.72 -10.81
C LEU A 418 -4.11 5.22 -10.23
N THR A 419 -5.03 6.13 -9.87
CA THR A 419 -6.40 5.75 -9.45
C THR A 419 -7.22 5.21 -10.64
N ALA A 420 -8.34 4.52 -10.42
CA ALA A 420 -9.26 4.08 -11.49
C ALA A 420 -9.70 5.22 -12.42
N SER A 421 -10.00 6.39 -11.85
CA SER A 421 -10.40 7.58 -12.61
C SER A 421 -9.27 8.11 -13.50
N SER A 422 -8.04 7.93 -13.05
CA SER A 422 -6.85 8.23 -13.84
C SER A 422 -6.69 7.23 -14.99
N TYR A 423 -7.15 5.98 -14.86
CA TYR A 423 -7.05 4.98 -15.93
C TYR A 423 -8.00 5.22 -17.12
N ALA A 424 -9.24 5.66 -16.91
CA ALA A 424 -10.17 5.97 -18.01
C ALA A 424 -9.78 7.26 -18.75
N LYS A 425 -9.39 8.29 -18.00
CA LYS A 425 -8.81 9.50 -18.57
C LYS A 425 -7.51 9.19 -19.31
N PHE A 426 -6.70 8.28 -18.77
CA PHE A 426 -5.51 7.79 -19.44
C PHE A 426 -5.89 7.09 -20.74
N LYS A 427 -6.90 6.21 -20.79
CA LYS A 427 -7.35 5.55 -22.03
C LYS A 427 -7.83 6.54 -23.11
N GLU A 428 -8.56 7.60 -22.74
CA GLU A 428 -8.99 8.63 -23.70
C GLU A 428 -7.81 9.48 -24.17
N ALA A 429 -6.93 9.87 -23.24
CA ALA A 429 -5.65 10.47 -23.57
C ALA A 429 -4.85 9.55 -24.51
N SER A 430 -4.85 8.23 -24.28
CA SER A 430 -4.18 7.26 -25.12
C SER A 430 -4.77 7.23 -26.52
N ARG A 431 -6.09 7.21 -26.66
CA ARG A 431 -6.77 7.23 -27.97
C ARG A 431 -6.42 8.50 -28.74
N LYS A 432 -6.53 9.65 -28.08
CA LYS A 432 -6.21 10.96 -28.64
C LYS A 432 -4.74 11.05 -29.08
N VAL A 433 -3.83 10.50 -28.27
CA VAL A 433 -2.40 10.40 -28.59
C VAL A 433 -2.21 9.45 -29.78
N PHE A 434 -2.77 8.24 -29.79
CA PHE A 434 -2.63 7.32 -30.93
C PHE A 434 -3.19 7.89 -32.25
N GLU A 435 -4.25 8.71 -32.20
CA GLU A 435 -4.81 9.37 -33.38
C GLU A 435 -3.96 10.53 -33.89
N LYS A 436 -3.40 11.32 -32.97
CA LYS A 436 -2.76 12.58 -33.31
C LYS A 436 -1.24 12.48 -33.30
N TYR A 437 -0.67 11.95 -32.23
CA TYR A 437 0.76 11.98 -31.95
C TYR A 437 1.57 11.31 -33.08
N ILE A 438 2.65 11.97 -33.46
CA ILE A 438 3.60 11.44 -34.43
C ILE A 438 4.83 11.04 -33.62
N PRO A 439 5.10 9.72 -33.45
CA PRO A 439 6.30 9.27 -32.77
C PRO A 439 7.53 9.88 -33.42
N LEU A 440 8.50 10.24 -32.59
CA LEU A 440 9.74 10.82 -33.09
C LEU A 440 10.45 9.79 -33.97
N SER A 441 10.70 10.15 -35.23
CA SER A 441 11.52 9.33 -36.12
C SER A 441 12.98 9.64 -35.80
N TYR A 442 13.71 8.62 -35.37
CA TYR A 442 15.15 8.74 -35.15
C TYR A 442 15.86 8.28 -36.43
N PRO A 443 16.40 9.19 -37.24
CA PRO A 443 17.13 8.83 -38.44
C PRO A 443 18.25 7.82 -38.15
N GLN A 444 18.19 6.65 -38.81
CA GLN A 444 19.19 5.58 -38.68
C GLN A 444 20.59 6.03 -39.18
N ASP A 445 20.63 7.04 -40.07
CA ASP A 445 21.82 7.51 -40.76
C ASP A 445 22.40 8.79 -40.13
N ARG A 446 22.88 8.73 -38.88
CA ARG A 446 23.74 9.76 -38.24
C ARG A 446 23.34 11.23 -38.52
N VAL A 447 22.06 11.57 -38.41
CA VAL A 447 21.64 12.96 -38.36
C VAL A 447 22.32 13.66 -37.19
N ARG A 448 22.69 14.92 -37.41
CA ARG A 448 23.33 15.72 -36.39
C ARG A 448 22.25 16.19 -35.42
N LEU A 449 22.17 15.51 -34.28
CA LEU A 449 21.35 15.94 -33.14
C LEU A 449 21.75 17.38 -32.76
N GLY A 450 20.79 18.21 -32.37
CA GLY A 450 21.00 19.60 -31.95
C GLY A 450 21.03 20.62 -33.08
N TYR A 451 20.87 20.21 -34.35
CA TYR A 451 20.91 21.12 -35.50
C TYR A 451 19.53 21.60 -35.96
N GLY A 452 18.45 21.11 -35.32
CA GLY A 452 17.08 21.51 -35.63
C GLY A 452 16.43 20.69 -36.74
N GLU A 453 17.07 19.60 -37.19
CA GLU A 453 16.56 18.70 -38.23
C GLU A 453 15.23 18.02 -37.81
N MET A 454 15.05 17.70 -36.52
CA MET A 454 13.78 17.18 -35.98
C MET A 454 12.66 18.22 -36.01
N LEU A 455 12.99 19.51 -36.18
CA LEU A 455 12.05 20.63 -36.15
C LEU A 455 11.67 21.14 -37.54
N GLU A 456 12.28 20.62 -38.62
CA GLU A 456 12.02 21.08 -39.99
C GLU A 456 10.62 20.67 -40.48
N ASP A 457 10.23 19.43 -40.19
CA ASP A 457 9.00 18.80 -40.69
C ASP A 457 7.92 18.59 -39.62
N VAL A 458 8.02 19.30 -38.48
CA VAL A 458 6.98 19.21 -37.45
C VAL A 458 5.67 19.83 -37.92
N GLU A 459 4.56 19.17 -37.60
CA GLU A 459 3.23 19.69 -37.82
C GLU A 459 2.56 19.99 -36.47
N PRO A 460 2.00 21.20 -36.24
CA PRO A 460 2.15 22.40 -37.06
C PRO A 460 3.59 22.92 -37.05
N PRO A 461 4.01 23.66 -38.10
CA PRO A 461 5.35 24.21 -38.18
C PRO A 461 5.61 25.19 -37.04
N LEU A 462 6.85 25.25 -36.57
CA LEU A 462 7.24 26.23 -35.56
C LEU A 462 7.05 27.66 -36.09
N PRO A 463 6.57 28.61 -35.26
CA PRO A 463 6.53 30.02 -35.64
C PRO A 463 7.93 30.53 -36.04
N ASP A 464 8.01 31.39 -37.07
CA ASP A 464 9.29 31.92 -37.57
C ASP A 464 10.12 32.61 -36.47
N PHE A 465 9.45 33.24 -35.51
CA PHE A 465 10.11 33.86 -34.38
C PHE A 465 10.79 32.81 -33.48
N VAL A 466 10.09 31.74 -33.11
CA VAL A 466 10.65 30.61 -32.36
C VAL A 466 11.84 30.00 -33.08
N LYS A 467 11.76 29.78 -34.40
CA LYS A 467 12.87 29.26 -35.22
C LYS A 467 14.12 30.15 -35.13
N ARG A 468 13.95 31.48 -35.23
CA ARG A 468 15.06 32.43 -35.09
C ARG A 468 15.67 32.41 -33.70
N VAL A 469 14.85 32.29 -32.66
CA VAL A 469 15.34 32.20 -31.27
C VAL A 469 16.14 30.91 -31.08
N PHE A 470 15.61 29.76 -31.54
CA PHE A 470 16.29 28.46 -31.50
C PHE A 470 17.65 28.52 -32.20
N GLU A 471 17.70 29.02 -33.45
CA GLU A 471 18.96 29.18 -34.19
C GLU A 471 19.96 30.06 -33.43
N SER A 472 19.48 31.13 -32.80
CA SER A 472 20.35 32.03 -32.04
C SER A 472 20.88 31.44 -30.72
N CYS A 473 20.31 30.32 -30.25
CA CYS A 473 20.65 29.67 -28.98
C CYS A 473 21.48 28.40 -29.14
N LYS A 474 21.70 27.88 -30.35
CA LYS A 474 22.48 26.64 -30.60
C LYS A 474 23.84 26.59 -29.89
N GLY A 475 24.53 27.72 -29.78
CA GLY A 475 25.84 27.80 -29.11
C GLY A 475 25.81 27.83 -27.58
N VAL A 476 24.62 27.90 -26.97
CA VAL A 476 24.41 28.01 -25.51
C VAL A 476 23.47 26.94 -24.96
N GLN A 477 23.02 26.00 -25.79
CA GLN A 477 22.17 24.85 -25.43
C GLN A 477 22.99 23.55 -25.31
N ASP A 478 22.40 22.50 -24.74
CA ASP A 478 22.92 21.12 -24.72
C ASP A 478 24.35 20.96 -24.14
N LEU A 479 24.71 21.81 -23.18
CA LEU A 479 26.06 21.85 -22.60
C LEU A 479 26.36 20.69 -21.62
N ARG A 480 25.45 19.72 -21.47
CA ARG A 480 25.56 18.62 -20.49
C ARG A 480 25.94 17.29 -21.13
N ASN A 481 26.55 17.32 -22.33
CA ASN A 481 26.77 16.13 -23.17
C ASN A 481 25.44 15.41 -23.46
N ASP A 482 24.43 16.19 -23.84
CA ASP A 482 23.10 15.79 -24.23
C ASP A 482 22.68 16.53 -25.51
N GLU A 483 23.59 16.52 -26.50
CA GLU A 483 23.36 17.09 -27.83
C GLU A 483 22.03 16.60 -28.42
N GLY A 484 21.16 17.55 -28.77
CA GLY A 484 19.80 17.32 -29.24
C GLY A 484 18.72 17.35 -28.16
N HIS A 485 19.07 17.59 -26.88
CA HIS A 485 18.06 17.65 -25.81
C HIS A 485 17.12 18.84 -25.99
N ALA A 486 17.63 20.06 -26.16
CA ALA A 486 16.79 21.24 -26.37
C ALA A 486 15.90 21.09 -27.62
N GLU A 487 16.42 20.47 -28.66
CA GLU A 487 15.67 20.12 -29.88
C GLU A 487 14.54 19.13 -29.57
N THR A 488 14.84 18.06 -28.83
CA THR A 488 13.89 17.01 -28.43
C THR A 488 12.79 17.56 -27.51
N VAL A 489 13.14 18.41 -26.52
CA VAL A 489 12.17 19.09 -25.65
C VAL A 489 11.28 20.02 -26.46
N THR A 490 11.85 20.75 -27.43
CA THR A 490 11.08 21.62 -28.32
C THR A 490 10.13 20.82 -29.21
N TYR A 491 10.57 19.67 -29.73
CA TYR A 491 9.73 18.73 -30.49
C TYR A 491 8.54 18.25 -29.64
N PHE A 492 8.80 17.68 -28.46
CA PHE A 492 7.74 17.19 -27.59
C PHE A 492 6.84 18.31 -27.08
N THR A 493 7.36 19.52 -26.88
CA THR A 493 6.54 20.69 -26.54
C THR A 493 5.59 21.02 -27.69
N ASN A 494 6.06 21.00 -28.94
CA ASN A 494 5.20 21.25 -30.11
C ASN A 494 4.13 20.16 -30.28
N GLU A 495 4.54 18.88 -30.15
CA GLU A 495 3.65 17.73 -30.26
C GLU A 495 2.61 17.70 -29.14
N LEU A 496 3.04 17.95 -27.91
CA LEU A 496 2.12 18.02 -26.77
C LEU A 496 1.18 19.23 -26.92
N ALA A 497 1.66 20.39 -27.35
CA ALA A 497 0.81 21.55 -27.63
C ALA A 497 -0.25 21.23 -28.69
N ARG A 498 0.12 20.50 -29.74
CA ARG A 498 -0.81 20.03 -30.79
C ARG A 498 -1.82 19.02 -30.26
N VAL A 499 -1.36 18.00 -29.54
CA VAL A 499 -2.23 17.00 -28.93
C VAL A 499 -3.21 17.69 -27.98
N LEU A 500 -2.73 18.58 -27.11
CA LEU A 500 -3.53 19.34 -26.16
C LEU A 500 -4.40 20.44 -26.80
N ASN A 501 -4.19 20.76 -28.08
CA ASN A 501 -4.81 21.90 -28.79
C ASN A 501 -4.60 23.23 -28.05
N LEU A 502 -3.37 23.53 -27.62
CA LEU A 502 -3.09 24.79 -26.93
C LEU A 502 -3.40 26.01 -27.81
N PRO A 503 -3.89 27.12 -27.24
CA PRO A 503 -3.99 28.40 -27.93
C PRO A 503 -2.64 28.82 -28.51
N GLU A 504 -2.63 29.49 -29.65
CA GLU A 504 -1.40 29.88 -30.36
C GLU A 504 -0.42 30.65 -29.47
N ARG A 505 -0.92 31.60 -28.67
CA ARG A 505 -0.14 32.33 -27.66
C ARG A 505 0.54 31.41 -26.64
N GLU A 506 -0.22 30.47 -26.06
CA GLU A 506 0.31 29.54 -25.05
C GLU A 506 1.32 28.57 -25.66
N ARG A 507 1.06 28.10 -26.89
CA ARG A 507 1.99 27.28 -27.66
C ARG A 507 3.30 28.05 -27.91
N GLU A 508 3.23 29.30 -28.35
CA GLU A 508 4.42 30.11 -28.60
C GLU A 508 5.23 30.34 -27.33
N ILE A 509 4.58 30.67 -26.21
CA ILE A 509 5.25 30.83 -24.89
C ILE A 509 5.91 29.52 -24.45
N ALA A 510 5.20 28.39 -24.54
CA ALA A 510 5.74 27.07 -24.19
C ALA A 510 6.97 26.71 -25.03
N LEU A 511 6.89 26.95 -26.35
CA LEU A 511 7.99 26.70 -27.27
C LEU A 511 9.20 27.59 -26.97
N LEU A 512 9.00 28.90 -26.77
CA LEU A 512 10.09 29.80 -26.39
C LEU A 512 10.73 29.39 -25.06
N ALA A 513 9.92 28.99 -24.08
CA ALA A 513 10.42 28.46 -22.82
C ALA A 513 11.20 27.15 -23.02
N ALA A 514 10.71 26.22 -23.85
CA ALA A 514 11.40 24.97 -24.17
C ALA A 514 12.76 25.21 -24.85
N VAL A 515 12.84 26.17 -25.77
CA VAL A 515 14.10 26.58 -26.38
C VAL A 515 15.07 27.17 -25.32
N LEU A 516 14.55 27.96 -24.39
CA LEU A 516 15.38 28.74 -23.47
C LEU A 516 15.69 28.03 -22.14
N HIS A 517 14.96 26.98 -21.76
CA HIS A 517 14.98 26.44 -20.39
C HIS A 517 16.40 26.09 -19.93
N ASP A 518 17.17 25.40 -20.79
CA ASP A 518 18.52 24.92 -20.47
C ASP A 518 19.66 25.88 -20.88
N THR A 519 19.35 27.08 -21.39
CA THR A 519 20.39 28.02 -21.88
C THR A 519 21.27 28.59 -20.78
N GLY A 520 20.78 28.67 -19.54
CA GLY A 520 21.52 29.24 -18.43
C GLY A 520 22.78 28.48 -18.02
N TYR A 521 22.98 27.25 -18.49
CA TYR A 521 24.24 26.54 -18.25
C TYR A 521 25.43 27.23 -18.90
N SER A 522 25.22 28.01 -19.98
CA SER A 522 26.30 28.78 -20.61
C SER A 522 26.82 29.93 -19.73
N GLU A 523 26.07 30.29 -18.70
CA GLU A 523 26.37 31.36 -17.77
C GLU A 523 27.09 30.88 -16.51
N ILE A 524 27.39 29.57 -16.43
CA ILE A 524 28.07 28.95 -15.30
C ILE A 524 29.50 28.60 -15.70
N ASP A 525 30.47 29.20 -15.01
CA ASP A 525 31.88 28.89 -15.21
C ASP A 525 32.18 27.41 -14.97
N ASP A 526 32.98 26.82 -15.85
CA ASP A 526 33.44 25.42 -15.79
C ASP A 526 32.30 24.37 -15.67
N ILE A 527 31.13 24.63 -16.28
CA ILE A 527 29.96 23.78 -16.15
C ILE A 527 30.22 22.30 -16.50
N SER A 528 31.02 22.01 -17.53
CA SER A 528 31.38 20.63 -17.89
C SER A 528 32.15 19.92 -16.77
N ALA A 529 33.06 20.63 -16.08
CA ALA A 529 33.80 20.09 -14.94
C ALA A 529 32.88 19.89 -13.73
N LYS A 530 31.96 20.82 -13.49
CA LYS A 530 30.94 20.70 -12.43
C LYS A 530 30.02 19.50 -12.67
N PHE A 531 29.61 19.21 -13.90
CA PHE A 531 28.83 18.01 -14.23
C PHE A 531 29.62 16.71 -14.10
N ALA A 532 30.90 16.72 -14.45
CA ALA A 532 31.79 15.58 -14.22
C ALA A 532 31.92 15.30 -12.71
N ASP A 533 32.05 16.34 -11.88
CA ASP A 533 32.06 16.21 -10.43
C ASP A 533 30.72 15.69 -9.89
N LEU A 534 29.59 16.23 -10.35
CA LEU A 534 28.25 15.74 -9.99
C LEU A 534 28.07 14.25 -10.31
N THR A 535 28.49 13.82 -11.51
CA THR A 535 28.38 12.41 -11.93
C THR A 535 29.22 11.50 -11.05
N LYS A 536 30.45 11.94 -10.71
CA LYS A 536 31.36 11.22 -9.82
C LYS A 536 30.77 11.10 -8.41
N ARG A 537 30.26 12.21 -7.86
CA ARG A 537 29.63 12.28 -6.53
C ARG A 537 28.37 11.45 -6.42
N GLN A 538 27.51 11.48 -7.45
CA GLN A 538 26.33 10.63 -7.52
C GLN A 538 26.72 9.15 -7.48
N SER A 539 27.76 8.77 -8.24
CA SER A 539 28.23 7.39 -8.30
C SER A 539 28.89 6.93 -7.00
N SER A 540 29.47 7.84 -6.22
CA SER A 540 30.06 7.54 -4.90
C SER A 540 29.11 7.72 -3.72
N GLY A 541 27.87 8.20 -3.95
CA GLY A 541 26.91 8.52 -2.88
C GLY A 541 27.37 9.65 -1.96
N ASP A 542 28.07 10.66 -2.49
CA ASP A 542 28.59 11.79 -1.71
C ASP A 542 27.43 12.65 -1.15
N PRO A 543 27.35 12.89 0.18
CA PRO A 543 26.29 13.68 0.80
C PRO A 543 26.24 15.16 0.35
N LEU A 544 27.30 15.69 -0.27
CA LEU A 544 27.31 17.03 -0.85
C LEU A 544 26.70 17.10 -2.26
N TYR A 545 26.31 15.96 -2.84
CA TYR A 545 25.68 15.90 -4.16
C TYR A 545 24.46 16.82 -4.26
N ASP A 546 23.53 16.73 -3.29
CA ASP A 546 22.28 17.50 -3.34
C ASP A 546 22.53 19.01 -3.25
N GLN A 547 23.49 19.43 -2.43
CA GLN A 547 23.86 20.83 -2.29
C GLN A 547 24.44 21.38 -3.60
N LEU A 548 25.45 20.71 -4.17
CA LEU A 548 26.09 21.14 -5.42
C LEU A 548 25.10 21.12 -6.59
N ASN A 549 24.22 20.12 -6.65
CA ASN A 549 23.18 20.01 -7.66
C ASN A 549 22.18 21.17 -7.56
N GLN A 550 21.76 21.52 -6.34
CA GLN A 550 20.86 22.66 -6.09
C GLN A 550 21.53 24.00 -6.44
N GLU A 551 22.80 24.20 -6.08
CA GLU A 551 23.56 25.42 -6.41
C GLU A 551 23.68 25.61 -7.93
N ILE A 552 23.99 24.53 -8.66
CA ILE A 552 24.06 24.55 -10.12
C ILE A 552 22.69 24.86 -10.74
N ARG A 553 21.60 24.25 -10.24
CA ARG A 553 20.24 24.52 -10.73
C ARG A 553 19.78 25.95 -10.51
N ILE A 554 20.06 26.54 -9.35
CA ILE A 554 19.72 27.94 -9.06
C ILE A 554 20.52 28.88 -9.98
N ALA A 555 21.83 28.65 -10.13
CA ALA A 555 22.67 29.45 -11.02
C ALA A 555 22.21 29.33 -12.49
N HIS A 556 21.82 28.12 -12.88
CA HIS A 556 21.29 27.80 -14.19
C HIS A 556 19.99 28.57 -14.46
N GLN A 557 19.01 28.53 -13.56
CA GLN A 557 17.74 29.24 -13.72
C GLN A 557 17.92 30.77 -13.83
N GLU A 558 18.82 31.35 -13.03
CA GLU A 558 19.14 32.78 -13.09
C GLU A 558 19.90 33.13 -14.39
N GLY A 559 20.72 32.21 -14.89
CA GLY A 559 21.34 32.30 -16.22
C GLY A 559 20.29 32.27 -17.35
N SER A 560 19.36 31.31 -17.33
CA SER A 560 18.31 31.15 -18.34
C SER A 560 17.41 32.37 -18.40
N LYS A 561 17.14 33.00 -17.25
CA LYS A 561 16.46 34.30 -17.17
C LYS A 561 17.20 35.39 -17.95
N ARG A 562 18.49 35.61 -17.69
CA ARG A 562 19.28 36.64 -18.38
C ARG A 562 19.34 36.40 -19.89
N VAL A 563 19.51 35.14 -20.29
CA VAL A 563 19.49 34.76 -21.71
C VAL A 563 18.12 35.06 -22.32
N ALA A 564 17.02 34.68 -21.65
CA ALA A 564 15.67 34.96 -22.12
C ALA A 564 15.38 36.47 -22.26
N GLU A 565 15.73 37.29 -21.25
CA GLU A 565 15.56 38.74 -21.27
C GLU A 565 16.31 39.41 -22.44
N ASN A 566 17.49 38.89 -22.79
CA ASN A 566 18.28 39.38 -23.91
C ASN A 566 17.70 38.91 -25.25
N LYS A 567 17.45 37.60 -25.41
CA LYS A 567 17.04 36.98 -26.67
C LYS A 567 15.61 37.35 -27.08
N LEU A 568 14.74 37.63 -26.11
CA LEU A 568 13.33 37.97 -26.33
C LEU A 568 13.05 39.46 -26.08
N LYS A 569 14.06 40.32 -26.18
CA LYS A 569 13.88 41.77 -25.97
C LYS A 569 12.78 42.33 -26.87
N GLY A 570 11.73 42.90 -26.26
CA GLY A 570 10.58 43.46 -26.96
C GLY A 570 9.47 42.47 -27.31
N TYR A 571 9.60 41.20 -26.91
CA TYR A 571 8.52 40.22 -27.01
C TYR A 571 7.42 40.53 -25.97
N GLU A 572 6.16 40.53 -26.42
CA GLU A 572 5.00 40.95 -25.62
C GLU A 572 4.81 40.11 -24.35
N HIS A 573 5.18 38.83 -24.37
CA HIS A 573 5.00 37.91 -23.25
C HIS A 573 6.33 37.47 -22.61
N LEU A 574 7.36 38.33 -22.68
CA LEU A 574 8.68 38.08 -22.11
C LEU A 574 8.62 37.66 -20.63
N GLU A 575 7.83 38.36 -19.81
CA GLU A 575 7.72 38.09 -18.37
C GLU A 575 7.23 36.68 -18.08
N GLU A 576 6.31 36.16 -18.92
CA GLU A 576 5.77 34.82 -18.75
C GLU A 576 6.79 33.73 -19.13
N VAL A 577 7.55 33.93 -20.22
CA VAL A 577 8.64 33.03 -20.61
C VAL A 577 9.75 33.03 -19.54
N VAL A 578 10.16 34.22 -19.07
CA VAL A 578 11.16 34.37 -18.00
C VAL A 578 10.72 33.63 -16.75
N ARG A 579 9.46 33.82 -16.32
CA ARG A 579 8.90 33.13 -15.16
C ARG A 579 9.04 31.61 -15.28
N ILE A 580 8.69 31.05 -16.44
CA ILE A 580 8.76 29.60 -16.66
C ILE A 580 10.22 29.11 -16.53
N VAL A 581 11.16 29.72 -17.25
CA VAL A 581 12.56 29.26 -17.24
C VAL A 581 13.25 29.50 -15.89
N SER A 582 12.84 30.51 -15.12
CA SER A 582 13.38 30.77 -13.78
C SER A 582 12.94 29.76 -12.71
N HIS A 583 11.94 28.92 -12.99
CA HIS A 583 11.36 28.02 -11.98
C HIS A 583 11.18 26.57 -12.42
N HIS A 584 11.57 26.20 -13.64
CA HIS A 584 11.30 24.87 -14.19
C HIS A 584 11.97 23.72 -13.40
N ASP A 585 13.23 23.89 -12.98
CA ASP A 585 13.97 22.88 -12.20
C ASP A 585 13.63 22.84 -10.70
N THR A 586 13.59 23.99 -10.04
CA THR A 586 13.43 24.12 -8.57
C THR A 586 11.99 24.16 -8.10
N ARG A 587 11.06 24.67 -8.92
CA ARG A 587 9.60 24.77 -8.62
C ARG A 587 9.26 25.64 -7.40
N ASP A 588 10.18 26.52 -6.96
CA ASP A 588 10.08 27.34 -5.75
C ASP A 588 9.18 28.60 -5.86
N GLY A 589 8.36 28.69 -6.91
CA GLY A 589 7.64 29.93 -7.26
C GLY A 589 6.47 30.31 -6.35
N GLY A 590 5.89 29.36 -5.61
CA GLY A 590 4.70 29.62 -4.78
C GLY A 590 3.46 30.10 -5.55
N TYR A 591 3.46 29.98 -6.88
CA TYR A 591 2.37 30.36 -7.78
C TYR A 591 1.84 29.14 -8.55
N GLU A 592 0.63 29.26 -9.11
CA GLU A 592 0.03 28.23 -9.96
C GLU A 592 0.64 28.28 -11.38
N PRO A 593 1.28 27.20 -11.87
CA PRO A 593 1.89 27.18 -13.20
C PRO A 593 0.86 27.35 -14.32
N SER A 594 1.22 28.05 -15.41
CA SER A 594 0.32 28.19 -16.57
C SER A 594 0.29 26.93 -17.44
N LEU A 595 -0.62 26.88 -18.42
CA LEU A 595 -0.69 25.75 -19.36
C LEU A 595 0.58 25.64 -20.20
N ALA A 596 1.14 26.77 -20.65
CA ALA A 596 2.43 26.79 -21.33
C ALA A 596 3.55 26.19 -20.47
N GLU A 597 3.55 26.50 -19.17
CA GLU A 597 4.52 25.99 -18.21
C GLU A 597 4.41 24.47 -18.01
N TRP A 598 3.19 23.97 -17.78
CA TRP A 598 2.95 22.54 -17.66
C TRP A 598 3.31 21.78 -18.94
N CYS A 599 2.99 22.34 -20.11
CA CYS A 599 3.30 21.73 -21.39
C CYS A 599 4.82 21.58 -21.59
N MET A 600 5.59 22.63 -21.31
CA MET A 600 7.05 22.58 -21.43
C MET A 600 7.66 21.59 -20.41
N ARG A 601 7.21 21.63 -19.15
CA ARG A 601 7.73 20.74 -18.09
C ARG A 601 7.46 19.26 -18.39
N ASP A 602 6.26 18.94 -18.87
CA ASP A 602 5.92 17.58 -19.28
C ASP A 602 6.75 17.13 -20.49
N ALA A 603 6.98 18.03 -21.45
CA ALA A 603 7.83 17.75 -22.60
C ALA A 603 9.29 17.47 -22.21
N ASP A 604 9.85 18.20 -21.24
CA ASP A 604 11.17 17.89 -20.68
C ASP A 604 11.19 16.49 -20.04
N LEU A 605 10.16 16.13 -19.28
CA LEU A 605 10.05 14.78 -18.70
C LEU A 605 9.92 13.68 -19.77
N ILE A 606 9.13 13.90 -20.83
CA ILE A 606 9.03 12.98 -21.97
C ILE A 606 10.40 12.84 -22.65
N ALA A 607 11.14 13.94 -22.83
CA ALA A 607 12.45 13.90 -23.46
C ALA A 607 13.42 12.95 -22.77
N ARG A 608 13.30 12.77 -21.45
CA ARG A 608 14.18 11.87 -20.67
C ARG A 608 14.05 10.40 -21.04
N VAL A 609 12.91 9.98 -21.61
CA VAL A 609 12.67 8.60 -22.08
C VAL A 609 12.89 8.42 -23.58
N SER A 610 13.33 9.48 -24.27
CA SER A 610 13.71 9.44 -25.68
C SER A 610 15.01 8.66 -25.91
N TYR A 611 15.22 8.26 -27.17
CA TYR A 611 16.45 7.60 -27.57
C TYR A 611 17.67 8.52 -27.43
N VAL A 612 17.54 9.84 -27.64
CA VAL A 612 18.62 10.83 -27.42
C VAL A 612 19.10 10.77 -25.96
N SER A 613 18.16 10.85 -25.01
CA SER A 613 18.50 10.78 -23.58
C SER A 613 19.00 9.40 -23.17
N ALA A 614 18.46 8.32 -23.75
CA ALA A 614 18.94 6.96 -23.50
C ALA A 614 20.40 6.77 -23.98
N ARG A 615 20.74 7.28 -25.17
CA ARG A 615 22.13 7.27 -25.68
C ARG A 615 23.05 8.09 -24.79
N ALA A 616 22.65 9.30 -24.42
CA ALA A 616 23.46 10.15 -23.54
C ALA A 616 23.70 9.46 -22.19
N ALA A 617 22.68 8.83 -21.61
CA ALA A 617 22.80 8.05 -20.39
C ALA A 617 23.78 6.87 -20.55
N LYS A 618 23.66 6.12 -21.66
CA LYS A 618 24.58 5.01 -21.99
C LYS A 618 26.01 5.49 -22.21
N ALA A 619 26.21 6.63 -22.87
CA ALA A 619 27.53 7.21 -23.09
C ALA A 619 28.20 7.67 -21.78
N ARG A 620 27.42 8.24 -20.85
CA ARG A 620 27.93 8.66 -19.53
C ARG A 620 28.23 7.47 -18.62
N GLN A 621 27.46 6.39 -18.72
CA GLN A 621 27.57 5.21 -17.83
C GLN A 621 27.48 3.89 -18.63
N PRO A 622 28.45 3.58 -19.50
CA PRO A 622 28.36 2.46 -20.45
C PRO A 622 28.32 1.10 -19.76
N GLU A 623 29.09 0.93 -18.68
CA GLU A 623 29.11 -0.33 -17.92
C GLU A 623 27.80 -0.59 -17.16
N ARG A 624 27.08 0.48 -16.79
CA ARG A 624 25.82 0.38 -16.02
C ARG A 624 24.61 0.06 -16.90
N TYR A 625 24.59 0.56 -18.14
CA TYR A 625 23.45 0.39 -19.05
C TYR A 625 23.84 -0.49 -20.24
N LYS A 626 24.58 -1.56 -19.96
CA LYS A 626 24.93 -2.59 -20.94
C LYS A 626 23.74 -3.52 -21.22
N ASP A 627 22.89 -3.78 -20.22
CA ASP A 627 21.65 -4.54 -20.36
C ASP A 627 20.50 -3.62 -20.80
N LEU A 628 19.77 -4.05 -21.84
CA LEU A 628 18.61 -3.33 -22.35
C LEU A 628 17.46 -3.31 -21.33
N SER A 629 17.21 -4.40 -20.59
CA SER A 629 16.13 -4.45 -19.60
C SER A 629 16.36 -3.41 -18.50
N GLU A 630 17.59 -3.31 -17.99
CA GLU A 630 17.94 -2.36 -16.93
C GLU A 630 17.81 -0.90 -17.39
N LEU A 631 18.19 -0.61 -18.64
CA LEU A 631 17.99 0.71 -19.22
C LEU A 631 16.49 1.04 -19.35
N LEU A 632 15.66 0.10 -19.81
CA LEU A 632 14.22 0.31 -19.96
C LEU A 632 13.51 0.51 -18.61
N GLU A 633 13.86 -0.26 -17.57
CA GLU A 633 13.35 -0.04 -16.22
C GLU A 633 13.76 1.33 -15.66
N LYS A 634 14.99 1.79 -15.96
CA LYS A 634 15.47 3.11 -15.54
C LYS A 634 14.68 4.23 -16.23
N LEU A 635 14.39 4.09 -17.51
CA LEU A 635 13.59 5.07 -18.25
C LEU A 635 12.11 5.04 -17.82
N GLU A 636 11.53 3.87 -17.59
CA GLU A 636 10.15 3.72 -17.11
C GLU A 636 9.91 4.45 -15.79
N ARG A 637 10.90 4.44 -14.87
CA ARG A 637 10.81 5.16 -13.58
C ARG A 637 10.72 6.67 -13.72
N GLU A 638 11.14 7.25 -14.85
CA GLU A 638 11.00 8.68 -15.15
C GLU A 638 9.53 9.03 -15.48
N ILE A 639 8.71 8.02 -15.81
CA ILE A 639 7.32 8.17 -16.23
C ILE A 639 6.39 8.01 -15.01
N ARG A 640 6.30 9.03 -14.15
CA ARG A 640 5.40 9.05 -12.98
C ARG A 640 4.33 10.13 -13.12
N VAL A 641 3.12 9.89 -12.60
CA VAL A 641 2.01 10.86 -12.62
C VAL A 641 1.68 11.35 -11.20
N GLY A 642 1.40 12.65 -11.08
CA GLY A 642 0.69 13.22 -9.92
C GLY A 642 1.54 13.60 -8.70
N ASP A 643 2.86 13.65 -8.84
CA ASP A 643 3.74 14.33 -7.88
C ASP A 643 4.06 15.75 -8.39
N VAL A 644 4.49 16.66 -7.50
CA VAL A 644 4.97 18.01 -7.87
C VAL A 644 6.09 17.93 -8.89
N TYR A 645 6.77 16.77 -9.03
CA TYR A 645 7.85 16.44 -9.97
C TYR A 645 7.47 15.54 -11.16
N GLY A 646 6.25 15.01 -11.21
CA GLY A 646 5.81 14.06 -12.25
C GLY A 646 5.13 14.73 -13.46
N LEU A 647 4.72 13.89 -14.41
CA LEU A 647 3.91 14.29 -15.57
C LEU A 647 2.54 14.80 -15.10
N HIS A 648 2.18 15.97 -15.62
CA HIS A 648 0.95 16.67 -15.28
C HIS A 648 -0.24 16.18 -16.13
N PHE A 649 -0.05 16.06 -17.45
CA PHE A 649 -1.08 15.58 -18.36
C PHE A 649 -0.99 14.08 -18.59
N LEU A 650 -2.16 13.44 -18.77
CA LEU A 650 -2.24 12.02 -19.08
C LEU A 650 -1.85 11.73 -20.54
N GLU A 651 -2.06 12.71 -21.43
CA GLU A 651 -1.50 12.68 -22.77
C GLU A 651 0.02 12.61 -22.74
N SER A 652 0.67 13.36 -21.83
CA SER A 652 2.11 13.30 -21.63
C SER A 652 2.56 11.92 -21.16
N LEU A 653 1.81 11.30 -20.24
CA LEU A 653 2.05 9.91 -19.82
C LEU A 653 1.99 8.94 -21.02
N GLN A 654 0.97 9.04 -21.87
CA GLN A 654 0.90 8.14 -23.02
C GLN A 654 2.04 8.40 -24.00
N ILE A 655 2.33 9.66 -24.31
CA ILE A 655 3.44 10.02 -25.21
C ILE A 655 4.74 9.45 -24.66
N ALA A 656 5.02 9.62 -23.37
CA ALA A 656 6.19 9.04 -22.71
C ALA A 656 6.22 7.51 -22.84
N ARG A 657 5.08 6.81 -22.69
CA ARG A 657 5.02 5.34 -22.88
C ARG A 657 5.28 4.92 -24.32
N ILE A 658 4.74 5.66 -25.30
CA ILE A 658 5.00 5.39 -26.72
C ILE A 658 6.48 5.64 -27.03
N GLU A 659 7.05 6.74 -26.55
CA GLU A 659 8.46 7.07 -26.78
C GLU A 659 9.42 6.13 -26.07
N LEU A 660 9.04 5.62 -24.90
CA LEU A 660 9.79 4.55 -24.25
C LEU A 660 9.74 3.27 -25.10
N ALA A 661 8.58 2.87 -25.63
CA ALA A 661 8.46 1.73 -26.52
C ALA A 661 9.24 1.91 -27.84
N ASN A 662 9.21 3.12 -28.41
CA ASN A 662 9.95 3.50 -29.61
C ASN A 662 11.46 3.40 -29.38
N THR A 663 11.93 4.02 -28.29
CA THR A 663 13.32 3.95 -27.83
C THR A 663 13.75 2.50 -27.59
N ALA A 664 12.88 1.67 -27.00
CA ALA A 664 13.13 0.26 -26.77
C ALA A 664 13.35 -0.52 -28.07
N LEU A 665 12.52 -0.28 -29.09
CA LEU A 665 12.65 -0.94 -30.39
C LEU A 665 13.98 -0.60 -31.06
N ILE A 666 14.36 0.68 -31.08
CA ILE A 666 15.62 1.13 -31.70
C ILE A 666 16.83 0.54 -30.98
N LEU A 667 16.86 0.63 -29.64
CA LEU A 667 17.95 0.06 -28.85
C LEU A 667 18.03 -1.47 -28.98
N SER A 668 16.88 -2.14 -29.09
CA SER A 668 16.78 -3.59 -29.33
C SER A 668 17.42 -3.97 -30.67
N GLU A 669 17.14 -3.20 -31.72
CA GLU A 669 17.71 -3.38 -33.05
C GLU A 669 19.23 -3.12 -33.06
N GLU A 670 19.69 -1.95 -32.56
CA GLU A 670 21.10 -1.58 -32.53
C GLU A 670 21.98 -2.58 -31.78
N SER A 671 21.45 -3.14 -30.70
CA SER A 671 22.16 -4.12 -29.86
C SER A 671 21.93 -5.57 -30.29
N ASN A 672 21.08 -5.82 -31.30
CA ASN A 672 20.62 -7.15 -31.70
C ASN A 672 20.14 -8.00 -30.50
N THR A 673 19.44 -7.36 -29.56
CA THR A 673 18.96 -7.97 -28.31
C THR A 673 17.45 -7.89 -28.26
N PRO A 674 16.70 -9.01 -28.10
CA PRO A 674 15.24 -8.98 -28.12
C PRO A 674 14.66 -8.21 -26.93
N LEU A 675 13.53 -7.53 -27.14
CA LEU A 675 12.80 -6.88 -26.05
C LEU A 675 12.43 -7.87 -24.93
N PRO A 676 12.56 -7.48 -23.64
CA PRO A 676 12.17 -8.31 -22.51
C PRO A 676 10.70 -8.73 -22.54
N LYS A 677 10.39 -9.90 -21.97
CA LYS A 677 9.01 -10.45 -21.96
C LYS A 677 8.03 -9.53 -21.23
N TRP A 678 8.39 -9.08 -20.03
CA TRP A 678 7.55 -8.18 -19.23
C TRP A 678 7.23 -6.89 -20.00
N PHE A 679 8.23 -6.34 -20.69
CA PHE A 679 8.08 -5.11 -21.47
C PHE A 679 7.12 -5.31 -22.64
N LYS A 680 7.24 -6.44 -23.35
CA LYS A 680 6.29 -6.81 -24.42
C LYS A 680 4.86 -6.97 -23.92
N GLU A 681 4.68 -7.51 -22.70
CA GLU A 681 3.37 -7.71 -22.10
C GLU A 681 2.75 -6.38 -21.62
N GLU A 682 3.56 -5.53 -20.99
CA GLU A 682 3.14 -4.23 -20.45
C GLU A 682 2.92 -3.18 -21.54
N TYR A 683 3.83 -3.07 -22.52
CA TYR A 683 3.82 -2.07 -23.60
C TYR A 683 3.24 -2.60 -24.91
N LYS A 684 2.45 -3.68 -24.85
CA LYS A 684 1.93 -4.36 -26.03
C LYS A 684 1.24 -3.41 -27.02
N LYS A 685 0.43 -2.47 -26.53
CA LYS A 685 -0.35 -1.56 -27.39
C LYS A 685 0.53 -0.50 -28.04
N GLU A 686 1.48 0.03 -27.30
CA GLU A 686 2.46 0.99 -27.80
C GLU A 686 3.31 0.36 -28.89
N LEU A 687 3.74 -0.90 -28.71
CA LEU A 687 4.48 -1.67 -29.72
C LEU A 687 3.62 -1.97 -30.96
N GLU A 688 2.35 -2.35 -30.79
CA GLU A 688 1.41 -2.56 -31.90
C GLU A 688 1.15 -1.27 -32.68
N PHE A 689 1.06 -0.13 -31.99
CA PHE A 689 0.91 1.19 -32.61
C PHE A 689 2.12 1.56 -33.46
N LEU A 690 3.32 1.35 -32.94
CA LEU A 690 4.57 1.62 -33.67
C LEU A 690 4.73 0.68 -34.87
N ALA A 691 4.38 -0.60 -34.73
CA ALA A 691 4.45 -1.57 -35.83
C ALA A 691 3.43 -1.28 -36.96
N GLY A 692 2.31 -0.62 -36.66
CA GLY A 692 1.30 -0.23 -37.66
C GLY A 692 1.73 0.96 -38.54
N ARG A 693 2.85 1.59 -38.24
CA ARG A 693 3.42 2.71 -38.98
C ARG A 693 4.55 2.22 -39.88
N SER A 694 4.23 1.98 -41.15
CA SER A 694 5.16 1.47 -42.17
C SER A 694 6.26 2.47 -42.56
N ASP A 695 6.20 3.69 -42.06
CA ASP A 695 7.19 4.77 -42.24
C ASP A 695 8.31 4.75 -41.17
N LEU A 696 8.20 3.90 -40.14
CA LEU A 696 9.18 3.75 -39.05
C LEU A 696 9.95 2.41 -39.08
N SER A 697 9.62 1.51 -40.01
CA SER A 697 10.28 0.20 -40.26
C SER A 697 10.97 0.19 -41.61
#